data_AF-A0A8T5HX53-F1
#
_entry.id   AF-A0A8T5HX53-F1
#
_cell.length_a   1.000
_cell.length_b   1.000
_cell.length_c   1.000
_cell.angle_alpha   90.00
_cell.angle_beta   90.00
_cell.angle_gamma   90.00
#
_symmetry.space_group_name_H-M   'P 1'
#
loop_
_entity.id
_entity.type
_entity.pdbx_description
1 polymer ?
#
loop_
_entity_poly.entity_id
_entity_poly.type
_entity_poly.pdbx_seq_one_letter_code
_entity_poly.pdbx_strand_id
1 'polypeptide(L)'
;MARSNLDKNIQLLIPPSLVMLLVVTIIELFYGVGKGMALFIDIFDVYVIIIFAIDLYYRWFETPHFFPFVKKHILDIIATIPFNLIFLGVEGLVLIRALRGVRILARIARFARFARYGRLLRLLRFGARAPRFIRVRKQVKKAKIRKVQPHEKTMKKTLSFRVILLITINSIMGTGIWFLTSAGAKHAGPASLISWGILSLISVYIAMCFGELVSMFPKAGGVYEFAKQTFGRFWSFVIGWTTSIAGSVTIAMLLLGALQYLIPIKYSFTYIPIAIFLIIIFSYVAFRGMQTSTVVLVTFAIITLTAVTAIIIPGFINFKPGNFDPFFVFPTMNILLAIFFIAETFFGWESAIFLSAETKNPSKIMPKALIYGTIIIAILSFFLALTAMGTIPWGEFSESVAPLKDLGGAHFGAVGGIIFSILIFISVIGATAGWIVTAPRLLMSIAEDKLFFTQFAKIHPKHKSPYVSIMFQVVVVSILVIVGAGSYETLLHMLIPLILVVYSAVLLSLIILRFKRPELKRPYKVVFGKVGPFITILFMIFLLVMFIKETHSAFDILRISAGLIAFGIPAYFAIELFYDKKYVTLRRNFVAKFSHHFHKLPLPKITFNKIISLVGPFNKKSSIMIFNSPMGTFTQEIIKEKTPFRKIIIANQSKEEIKVFKEKVSSEDRKHVDVRLLRTLNVPSAGKVDSFISFNDLGHVKDVAKFVHNVKKILNKKSKFCFYVKNNFMNMTPNALLVEDKKKMLALFKKEKLSVTYNKKRRFFKTEIFIYGKK
;
A
#
# COMPACT_ATOMS: atom_id res chain seq x y z
N MET A 1 -25.37 -13.82 3.57
CA MET A 1 -26.00 -12.53 3.94
C MET A 1 -25.48 -11.96 5.27
N ALA A 2 -24.26 -12.31 5.71
CA ALA A 2 -23.60 -11.73 6.89
C ALA A 2 -22.30 -11.02 6.47
N ARG A 3 -22.42 -9.81 5.88
CA ARG A 3 -21.29 -8.87 5.83
C ARG A 3 -21.17 -8.28 7.24
N SER A 4 -20.01 -8.45 7.86
CA SER A 4 -19.79 -8.30 9.30
C SER A 4 -20.29 -6.97 9.86
N ASN A 5 -21.01 -7.03 10.99
CA ASN A 5 -21.36 -5.86 11.81
C ASN A 5 -20.12 -5.06 12.28
N LEU A 6 -18.93 -5.66 12.19
CA LEU A 6 -17.66 -5.00 12.50
C LEU A 6 -17.33 -3.86 11.53
N ASP A 7 -17.58 -4.04 10.23
CA ASP A 7 -17.40 -2.95 9.24
C ASP A 7 -18.34 -1.78 9.57
N LYS A 8 -19.58 -2.07 10.01
CA LYS A 8 -20.57 -1.05 10.42
C LYS A 8 -20.19 -0.32 11.71
N ASN A 9 -19.53 -0.99 12.65
CA ASN A 9 -19.13 -0.38 13.92
C ASN A 9 -17.87 0.48 13.77
N ILE A 10 -16.86 0.01 13.02
CA ILE A 10 -15.66 0.82 12.69
C ILE A 10 -16.03 2.04 11.81
N GLN A 11 -17.08 1.92 10.97
CA GLN A 11 -17.62 3.00 10.13
C GLN A 11 -18.20 4.22 10.90
N LEU A 12 -18.41 4.11 12.21
CA LEU A 12 -18.89 5.20 13.07
C LEU A 12 -17.75 5.89 13.86
N LEU A 13 -16.53 5.35 13.81
CA LEU A 13 -15.53 5.60 14.86
C LEU A 13 -14.41 6.60 14.52
N ILE A 14 -14.21 7.00 13.26
CA ILE A 14 -13.01 7.80 12.90
C ILE A 14 -13.34 8.96 11.93
N PRO A 15 -13.52 10.19 12.44
CA PRO A 15 -13.59 11.40 11.62
C PRO A 15 -12.32 11.61 10.75
N PRO A 16 -12.42 12.23 9.56
CA PRO A 16 -11.24 12.59 8.75
C PRO A 16 -10.21 13.48 9.47
N SER A 17 -10.66 14.23 10.48
CA SER A 17 -9.80 14.99 11.38
C SER A 17 -8.99 14.10 12.32
N LEU A 18 -9.58 13.01 12.82
CA LEU A 18 -8.88 12.00 13.62
C LEU A 18 -7.80 11.29 12.79
N VAL A 19 -8.03 11.14 11.48
CA VAL A 19 -7.02 10.61 10.53
C VAL A 19 -5.87 11.60 10.34
N MET A 20 -6.13 12.91 10.26
CA MET A 20 -5.05 13.92 10.22
C MET A 20 -4.31 14.04 11.54
N LEU A 21 -5.02 13.98 12.68
CA LEU A 21 -4.43 13.95 14.01
C LEU A 21 -3.52 12.73 14.15
N LEU A 22 -4.02 11.54 13.80
CA LEU A 22 -3.23 10.30 13.76
C LEU A 22 -1.99 10.45 12.88
N VAL A 23 -2.10 11.06 11.69
CA VAL A 23 -0.95 11.28 10.81
C VAL A 23 0.10 12.20 11.45
N VAL A 24 -0.33 13.25 12.16
CA VAL A 24 0.56 14.18 12.88
C VAL A 24 1.20 13.52 14.11
N THR A 25 0.42 12.81 14.93
CA THR A 25 0.91 12.03 16.08
C THR A 25 1.85 10.90 15.64
N ILE A 26 1.59 10.30 14.48
CA ILE A 26 2.49 9.31 13.87
C ILE A 26 3.80 9.99 13.42
N ILE A 27 3.76 11.20 12.86
CA ILE A 27 4.97 11.96 12.51
C ILE A 27 5.79 12.31 13.76
N GLU A 28 5.15 12.66 14.89
CA GLU A 28 5.82 12.84 16.19
C GLU A 28 6.48 11.56 16.71
N LEU A 29 5.83 10.40 16.52
CA LEU A 29 6.36 9.09 16.92
C LEU A 29 7.59 8.67 16.09
N PHE A 30 7.71 9.13 14.85
CA PHE A 30 8.75 8.70 13.91
C PHE A 30 9.99 9.60 13.86
N TYR A 31 9.85 10.88 14.20
CA TYR A 31 10.94 11.83 14.16
C TYR A 31 11.02 12.47 15.53
N GLY A 32 12.09 12.27 16.29
CA GLY A 32 12.37 13.15 17.44
C GLY A 32 12.49 14.58 16.94
N VAL A 33 11.37 15.31 16.94
CA VAL A 33 11.22 16.55 16.18
C VAL A 33 11.97 17.65 16.92
N GLY A 34 12.93 18.30 16.24
CA GLY A 34 13.61 19.49 16.79
C GLY A 34 12.60 20.57 17.20
N LYS A 35 12.96 21.35 18.23
CA LYS A 35 12.08 22.32 18.96
C LYS A 35 11.17 23.19 18.07
N GLY A 36 11.60 23.54 16.86
CA GLY A 36 10.81 24.38 15.94
C GLY A 36 9.61 23.67 15.28
N MET A 37 9.71 22.38 15.00
CA MET A 37 8.63 21.61 14.36
C MET A 37 7.72 20.94 15.40
N ALA A 38 8.22 20.71 16.63
CA ALA A 38 7.38 20.46 17.81
C ALA A 38 6.42 21.64 18.06
N LEU A 39 6.92 22.89 18.01
CA LEU A 39 6.07 24.08 18.14
C LEU A 39 4.99 24.18 17.06
N PHE A 40 5.31 23.81 15.81
CA PHE A 40 4.32 23.81 14.72
C PHE A 40 3.24 22.75 14.92
N ILE A 41 3.62 21.57 15.41
CA ILE A 41 2.71 20.46 15.73
C ILE A 41 1.84 20.82 16.93
N ASP A 42 2.42 21.37 18.01
CA ASP A 42 1.70 21.88 19.17
C ASP A 42 0.66 22.94 18.79
N ILE A 43 1.03 23.88 17.89
CA ILE A 43 0.11 24.91 17.38
C ILE A 43 -1.01 24.27 16.55
N PHE A 44 -0.71 23.24 15.76
CA PHE A 44 -1.69 22.54 14.94
C PHE A 44 -2.66 21.71 15.79
N ASP A 45 -2.18 21.03 16.83
CA ASP A 45 -3.01 20.27 17.77
C ASP A 45 -3.91 21.19 18.58
N VAL A 46 -3.38 22.31 19.09
CA VAL A 46 -4.18 23.36 19.75
C VAL A 46 -5.23 23.92 18.79
N TYR A 47 -4.89 24.13 17.53
CA TYR A 47 -5.82 24.62 16.51
C TYR A 47 -6.95 23.61 16.21
N VAL A 48 -6.64 22.33 16.10
CA VAL A 48 -7.63 21.25 15.89
C VAL A 48 -8.55 21.11 17.12
N ILE A 49 -7.99 21.12 18.33
CA ILE A 49 -8.75 21.05 19.58
C ILE A 49 -9.69 22.25 19.72
N ILE A 50 -9.22 23.48 19.42
CA ILE A 50 -10.03 24.70 19.49
C ILE A 50 -11.20 24.63 18.49
N ILE A 51 -10.96 24.19 17.25
CA ILE A 51 -12.04 24.06 16.25
C ILE A 51 -13.09 23.04 16.69
N PHE A 52 -12.65 21.90 17.22
CA PHE A 52 -13.56 20.87 17.71
C PHE A 52 -14.33 21.32 18.95
N ALA A 53 -13.68 22.02 19.89
CA ALA A 53 -14.33 22.57 21.07
C ALA A 53 -15.37 23.64 20.70
N ILE A 54 -15.09 24.50 19.72
CA ILE A 54 -16.05 25.50 19.20
C ILE A 54 -17.24 24.80 18.52
N ASP A 55 -17.01 23.82 17.65
CA ASP A 55 -18.09 23.06 16.99
C ASP A 55 -18.93 22.26 18.00
N LEU A 56 -18.31 21.70 19.05
CA LEU A 56 -19.02 21.03 20.14
C LEU A 56 -19.86 22.01 20.96
N TYR A 57 -19.33 23.19 21.25
CA TYR A 57 -20.02 24.25 21.97
C TYR A 57 -21.27 24.73 21.21
N TYR A 58 -21.18 24.93 19.89
CA TYR A 58 -22.35 25.31 19.08
C TYR A 58 -23.40 24.19 19.01
N ARG A 59 -22.99 22.92 18.92
CA ARG A 59 -23.92 21.78 18.90
C ARG A 59 -24.57 21.52 20.26
N TRP A 60 -23.84 21.78 21.34
CA TRP A 60 -24.36 21.74 22.71
C TRP A 60 -25.51 22.74 22.86
N PHE A 61 -25.36 23.95 22.30
CA PHE A 61 -26.40 24.98 22.30
C PHE A 61 -27.69 24.57 21.58
N GLU A 62 -27.61 23.66 20.60
CA GLU A 62 -28.76 23.14 19.84
C GLU A 62 -29.45 21.92 20.50
N THR A 63 -28.93 21.38 21.61
CA THR A 63 -29.49 20.18 22.26
C THR A 63 -29.67 20.38 23.77
N PRO A 64 -30.91 20.42 24.30
CA PRO A 64 -31.18 20.81 25.70
C PRO A 64 -30.88 19.73 26.76
N HIS A 65 -30.28 18.58 26.40
CA HIS A 65 -30.07 17.47 27.33
C HIS A 65 -28.66 16.86 27.26
N PHE A 66 -27.99 16.76 28.42
CA PHE A 66 -26.58 16.36 28.57
C PHE A 66 -26.26 14.93 28.11
N PHE A 67 -26.97 13.93 28.65
CA PHE A 67 -26.66 12.52 28.39
C PHE A 67 -26.85 12.09 26.91
N PRO A 68 -27.93 12.50 26.21
CA PRO A 68 -28.09 12.21 24.79
C PRO A 68 -27.03 12.88 23.91
N PHE A 69 -26.61 14.11 24.27
CA PHE A 69 -25.55 14.82 23.56
C PHE A 69 -24.20 14.11 23.70
N VAL A 70 -23.80 13.77 24.94
CA VAL A 70 -22.54 13.07 25.21
C VAL A 70 -22.51 11.73 24.48
N LYS A 71 -23.58 10.94 24.53
CA LYS A 71 -23.67 9.65 23.81
C LYS A 71 -23.55 9.80 22.29
N LYS A 72 -24.08 10.90 21.72
CA LYS A 72 -24.08 11.17 20.27
C LYS A 72 -22.77 11.77 19.77
N HIS A 73 -22.04 12.46 20.64
CA HIS A 73 -20.82 13.21 20.30
C HIS A 73 -19.57 12.74 21.07
N ILE A 74 -19.60 11.55 21.69
CA ILE A 74 -18.52 11.06 22.57
C ILE A 74 -17.15 11.02 21.88
N LEU A 75 -17.11 10.75 20.57
CA LEU A 75 -15.87 10.72 19.80
C LEU A 75 -15.36 12.12 19.44
N ASP A 76 -16.28 13.07 19.21
CA ASP A 76 -15.93 14.47 19.02
C ASP A 76 -15.41 15.05 20.36
N ILE A 77 -15.96 14.60 21.51
CA ILE A 77 -15.51 14.93 22.87
C ILE A 77 -14.13 14.31 23.13
N ILE A 78 -13.93 13.04 22.81
CA ILE A 78 -12.62 12.37 22.94
C ILE A 78 -11.58 13.05 22.04
N ALA A 79 -11.96 13.53 20.84
CA ALA A 79 -11.08 14.29 19.96
C ALA A 79 -10.70 15.68 20.49
N THR A 80 -11.43 16.22 21.48
CA THR A 80 -11.04 17.44 22.23
C THR A 80 -10.13 17.16 23.42
N ILE A 81 -9.94 15.88 23.81
CA ILE A 81 -9.00 15.48 24.86
C ILE A 81 -7.63 15.33 24.20
N PRO A 82 -6.59 16.07 24.66
CA PRO A 82 -5.24 15.93 24.11
C PRO A 82 -4.78 14.47 24.20
N PHE A 83 -4.40 13.88 23.06
CA PHE A 83 -4.03 12.45 22.95
C PHE A 83 -2.89 12.04 23.90
N ASN A 84 -2.06 13.02 24.30
CA ASN A 84 -0.99 12.87 25.31
C ASN A 84 -1.49 12.46 26.70
N LEU A 85 -2.75 12.68 27.05
CA LEU A 85 -3.32 12.26 28.35
C LEU A 85 -3.74 10.78 28.39
N ILE A 86 -3.89 10.12 27.24
CA ILE A 86 -4.44 8.76 27.14
C ILE A 86 -3.34 7.70 27.03
N PHE A 87 -2.13 8.06 26.56
CA PHE A 87 -1.05 7.11 26.27
C PHE A 87 0.30 7.40 26.92
N LEU A 88 0.45 8.49 27.68
CA LEU A 88 1.71 8.83 28.34
C LEU A 88 1.52 9.02 29.85
N GLY A 89 2.11 8.12 30.64
CA GLY A 89 2.53 8.44 31.98
C GLY A 89 3.84 9.23 31.91
N VAL A 90 3.77 10.55 31.71
CA VAL A 90 4.92 11.46 31.88
C VAL A 90 4.43 12.81 32.43
N GLU A 91 5.14 13.28 33.45
CA GLU A 91 4.86 14.39 34.36
C GLU A 91 4.47 15.72 33.68
N GLY A 92 3.28 16.24 34.04
CA GLY A 92 3.07 17.59 34.61
C GLY A 92 3.54 18.88 33.93
N LEU A 93 4.24 18.88 32.80
CA LEU A 93 4.98 20.07 32.31
C LEU A 93 4.45 20.71 31.01
N VAL A 94 3.48 20.10 30.32
CA VAL A 94 3.02 20.57 29.00
C VAL A 94 1.95 21.68 29.13
N LEU A 95 1.06 21.61 30.13
CA LEU A 95 -0.03 22.60 30.28
C LEU A 95 0.49 24.00 30.66
N ILE A 96 1.56 24.09 31.46
CA ILE A 96 2.15 25.36 31.90
C ILE A 96 2.90 26.06 30.76
N ARG A 97 3.46 25.31 29.79
CA ARG A 97 4.12 25.87 28.61
C ARG A 97 3.12 26.35 27.55
N ALA A 98 2.00 25.64 27.38
CA ALA A 98 0.89 26.08 26.51
C ALA A 98 0.29 27.43 26.96
N LEU A 99 0.12 27.64 28.27
CA LEU A 99 -0.36 28.91 28.82
C LEU A 99 0.62 30.07 28.65
N ARG A 100 1.94 29.82 28.59
CA ARG A 100 2.94 30.86 28.25
C ARG A 100 2.89 31.26 26.77
N GLY A 101 2.61 30.32 25.86
CA GLY A 101 2.43 30.59 24.42
C GLY A 101 1.26 31.53 24.13
N VAL A 102 0.16 31.41 24.88
CA VAL A 102 -1.02 32.28 24.76
C VAL A 102 -0.71 33.73 25.18
N ARG A 103 0.17 33.96 26.17
CA ARG A 103 0.61 35.33 26.54
C ARG A 103 1.53 35.98 25.50
N ILE A 104 2.29 35.19 24.74
CA ILE A 104 3.15 35.69 23.66
C ILE A 104 2.30 36.09 22.45
N LEU A 105 1.28 35.29 22.11
CA LEU A 105 0.30 35.65 21.06
C LEU A 105 -0.50 36.91 21.42
N ALA A 106 -0.83 37.13 22.69
CA ALA A 106 -1.46 38.38 23.15
C ALA A 106 -0.52 39.61 23.11
N ARG A 107 0.80 39.42 23.14
CA ARG A 107 1.79 40.50 22.92
C ARG A 107 2.00 40.78 21.43
N ILE A 108 2.04 39.74 20.59
CA ILE A 108 2.17 39.88 19.13
C ILE A 108 0.91 40.52 18.52
N ALA A 109 -0.29 40.21 19.04
CA ALA A 109 -1.54 40.84 18.63
C ALA A 109 -1.63 42.34 18.98
N ARG A 110 -0.83 42.81 19.96
CA ARG A 110 -0.70 44.26 20.25
C ARG A 110 0.30 44.96 19.35
N PHE A 111 1.32 44.27 18.84
CA PHE A 111 2.31 44.82 17.90
C PHE A 111 1.80 44.88 16.45
N ALA A 112 0.84 44.04 16.06
CA ALA A 112 0.30 43.98 14.71
C ALA A 112 -0.62 45.16 14.30
N ARG A 113 -0.74 46.21 15.14
CA ARG A 113 -1.52 47.42 14.83
C ARG A 113 -0.71 48.53 14.15
N PHE A 114 0.58 48.35 13.90
CA PHE A 114 1.41 49.32 13.16
C PHE A 114 2.37 48.62 12.21
N ALA A 115 2.00 48.49 10.93
CA ALA A 115 2.94 48.48 9.79
C ALA A 115 2.17 48.49 8.46
N ARG A 116 2.09 49.66 7.81
CA ARG A 116 1.75 49.79 6.38
C ARG A 116 2.99 49.61 5.50
N TYR A 117 2.74 49.29 4.23
CA TYR A 117 3.62 49.36 3.04
C TYR A 117 4.65 48.26 2.77
N GLY A 118 4.33 47.44 1.76
CA GLY A 118 4.88 47.65 0.41
C GLY A 118 6.40 47.59 0.24
N ARG A 119 7.02 46.41 0.39
CA ARG A 119 8.36 46.13 -0.19
C ARG A 119 8.73 44.66 -0.41
N LEU A 120 7.80 43.70 -0.26
CA LEU A 120 8.11 42.26 -0.35
C LEU A 120 7.81 41.60 -1.71
N LEU A 121 7.35 42.36 -2.72
CA LEU A 121 6.91 41.81 -4.01
C LEU A 121 7.97 41.89 -5.14
N ARG A 122 9.23 42.17 -4.81
CA ARG A 122 10.32 42.31 -5.79
C ARG A 122 11.32 41.15 -5.84
N LEU A 123 11.17 40.10 -5.04
CA LEU A 123 12.12 38.97 -4.98
C LEU A 123 11.67 37.69 -5.71
N LEU A 124 10.58 37.72 -6.49
CA LEU A 124 10.06 36.53 -7.21
C LEU A 124 10.03 36.69 -8.74
N ARG A 125 11.11 37.19 -9.34
CA ARG A 125 11.34 37.12 -10.79
C ARG A 125 12.79 36.78 -11.13
N PHE A 126 13.09 35.49 -11.21
CA PHE A 126 14.14 34.84 -12.02
C PHE A 126 13.79 33.35 -12.03
N GLY A 127 13.75 32.58 -13.11
CA GLY A 127 13.93 32.79 -14.54
C GLY A 127 13.52 31.47 -15.21
N ALA A 128 12.70 31.56 -16.25
CA ALA A 128 12.24 30.42 -17.03
C ALA A 128 13.27 30.04 -18.11
N ARG A 129 13.60 28.75 -18.25
CA ARG A 129 14.04 28.11 -19.51
C ARG A 129 13.91 26.58 -19.37
N ALA A 130 13.03 25.99 -20.18
CA ALA A 130 12.87 24.54 -20.30
C ALA A 130 13.67 24.01 -21.50
N PRO A 131 14.38 22.86 -21.41
CA PRO A 131 15.14 22.32 -22.53
C PRO A 131 14.24 21.64 -23.59
N ARG A 132 14.61 21.88 -24.86
CA ARG A 132 13.96 21.39 -26.09
C ARG A 132 14.38 19.94 -26.41
N PHE A 133 13.78 18.92 -25.80
CA PHE A 133 13.97 17.52 -26.26
C PHE A 133 12.75 16.62 -26.03
N ILE A 134 11.57 16.95 -26.56
CA ILE A 134 10.49 15.95 -26.73
C ILE A 134 9.69 16.26 -28.01
N ARG A 135 10.17 15.77 -29.16
CA ARG A 135 9.33 15.51 -30.34
C ARG A 135 9.29 13.99 -30.56
N VAL A 136 8.20 13.34 -30.15
CA VAL A 136 7.92 11.95 -30.53
C VAL A 136 6.89 11.97 -31.65
N ARG A 137 7.32 11.59 -32.86
CA ARG A 137 6.49 11.42 -34.07
C ARG A 137 5.46 10.31 -33.85
N LYS A 138 4.24 10.55 -34.33
CA LYS A 138 3.11 9.60 -34.36
C LYS A 138 3.35 8.51 -35.42
N GLN A 139 3.26 7.25 -35.02
CA GLN A 139 2.72 6.19 -35.87
C GLN A 139 1.68 5.41 -35.06
N VAL A 140 0.41 5.47 -35.50
CA VAL A 140 -0.71 4.77 -34.86
C VAL A 140 -1.27 3.79 -35.88
N LYS A 141 -0.87 2.51 -35.78
CA LYS A 141 -1.62 1.41 -36.42
C LYS A 141 -2.90 1.13 -35.61
N LYS A 142 -4.02 0.95 -36.32
CA LYS A 142 -5.37 0.71 -35.79
C LYS A 142 -5.40 -0.62 -34.99
N ALA A 143 -5.66 -0.56 -33.68
CA ALA A 143 -5.88 -1.75 -32.85
C ALA A 143 -7.37 -1.90 -32.49
N LYS A 144 -7.94 -3.08 -32.78
CA LYS A 144 -9.31 -3.52 -32.46
C LYS A 144 -9.58 -3.45 -30.94
N ILE A 145 -10.78 -3.00 -30.57
CA ILE A 145 -11.22 -2.80 -29.18
C ILE A 145 -11.42 -4.17 -28.50
N ARG A 146 -10.56 -4.53 -27.54
CA ARG A 146 -10.78 -5.67 -26.61
C ARG A 146 -11.40 -5.16 -25.30
N LYS A 147 -12.43 -5.86 -24.80
CA LYS A 147 -12.94 -5.74 -23.42
C LYS A 147 -11.75 -5.81 -22.44
N VAL A 148 -11.66 -4.90 -21.46
CA VAL A 148 -10.60 -4.94 -20.43
C VAL A 148 -10.84 -6.18 -19.58
N GLN A 149 -10.11 -7.24 -19.88
CA GLN A 149 -10.08 -8.46 -19.07
C GLN A 149 -9.22 -8.21 -17.81
N PRO A 150 -9.45 -8.93 -16.70
CA PRO A 150 -8.54 -8.93 -15.55
C PRO A 150 -7.10 -9.17 -16.03
N HIS A 151 -6.12 -8.44 -15.49
CA HIS A 151 -4.76 -8.45 -16.04
C HIS A 151 -4.09 -9.83 -15.99
N GLU A 152 -4.52 -10.66 -15.04
CA GLU A 152 -4.19 -12.10 -14.95
C GLU A 152 -4.48 -12.88 -16.24
N LYS A 153 -5.51 -12.50 -17.01
CA LYS A 153 -5.79 -13.11 -18.33
C LYS A 153 -4.85 -12.62 -19.43
N THR A 154 -4.11 -11.54 -19.19
CA THR A 154 -3.19 -10.93 -20.16
C THR A 154 -1.73 -11.29 -19.92
N MET A 155 -1.39 -11.84 -18.75
CA MET A 155 -0.05 -12.35 -18.46
C MET A 155 0.16 -13.71 -19.13
N LYS A 156 1.34 -13.91 -19.72
CA LYS A 156 1.68 -15.19 -20.34
C LYS A 156 2.07 -16.18 -19.23
N LYS A 157 1.45 -17.36 -19.22
CA LYS A 157 1.81 -18.45 -18.32
C LYS A 157 3.11 -19.11 -18.79
N THR A 158 4.24 -18.54 -18.38
CA THR A 158 5.58 -18.98 -18.84
C THR A 158 6.26 -19.92 -17.85
N LEU A 159 5.93 -19.86 -16.57
CA LEU A 159 6.68 -20.57 -15.53
C LEU A 159 6.25 -22.03 -15.43
N SER A 160 7.21 -22.94 -15.58
CA SER A 160 7.05 -24.39 -15.38
C SER A 160 7.34 -24.78 -13.93
N PHE A 161 7.02 -26.03 -13.55
CA PHE A 161 7.30 -26.55 -12.22
C PHE A 161 8.78 -26.43 -11.81
N ARG A 162 9.71 -26.83 -12.69
CA ARG A 162 11.16 -26.77 -12.41
C ARG A 162 11.62 -25.33 -12.16
N VAL A 163 11.12 -24.40 -12.96
CA VAL A 163 11.46 -22.97 -12.82
C VAL A 163 10.96 -22.42 -11.50
N ILE A 164 9.68 -22.65 -11.15
CA ILE A 164 9.13 -22.12 -9.91
C ILE A 164 9.77 -22.78 -8.68
N LEU A 165 10.15 -24.06 -8.75
CA LEU A 165 10.88 -24.76 -7.70
C LEU A 165 12.23 -24.09 -7.44
N LEU A 166 13.02 -23.85 -8.49
CA LEU A 166 14.32 -23.19 -8.37
C LEU A 166 14.20 -21.74 -7.87
N ILE A 167 13.21 -20.98 -8.36
CA ILE A 167 12.93 -19.63 -7.85
C ILE A 167 12.54 -19.68 -6.37
N THR A 168 11.72 -20.65 -5.97
CA THR A 168 11.30 -20.83 -4.57
C THR A 168 12.51 -21.11 -3.68
N ILE A 169 13.39 -22.03 -4.11
CA ILE A 169 14.62 -22.35 -3.37
C ILE A 169 15.46 -21.10 -3.18
N ASN A 170 15.75 -20.39 -4.27
CA ASN A 170 16.57 -19.19 -4.24
C ASN A 170 15.94 -18.02 -3.45
N SER A 171 14.62 -17.89 -3.42
CA SER A 171 13.96 -16.81 -2.68
C SER A 171 13.78 -17.08 -1.18
N ILE A 172 13.72 -18.35 -0.76
CA ILE A 172 13.72 -18.74 0.65
C ILE A 172 15.15 -18.82 1.21
N MET A 173 16.12 -19.28 0.41
CA MET A 173 17.55 -19.27 0.77
C MET A 173 18.11 -17.85 0.74
N GLY A 174 17.70 -17.03 1.70
CA GLY A 174 18.21 -15.69 1.97
C GLY A 174 19.53 -15.72 2.73
N THR A 175 19.72 -14.77 3.64
CA THR A 175 20.91 -14.66 4.50
C THR A 175 20.97 -15.75 5.56
N GLY A 176 19.83 -16.29 5.99
CA GLY A 176 19.75 -17.18 7.15
C GLY A 176 20.66 -18.41 7.09
N ILE A 177 20.65 -19.14 5.99
CA ILE A 177 21.50 -20.34 5.85
C ILE A 177 23.00 -20.00 5.89
N TRP A 178 23.38 -18.77 5.51
CA TRP A 178 24.78 -18.37 5.40
C TRP A 178 25.37 -17.76 6.67
N PHE A 179 24.52 -17.14 7.50
CA PHE A 179 24.92 -16.45 8.72
C PHE A 179 24.48 -17.19 9.98
N LEU A 180 23.28 -17.78 10.00
CA LEU A 180 22.64 -18.21 11.24
C LEU A 180 23.07 -19.61 11.69
N THR A 181 23.86 -20.33 10.89
CA THR A 181 24.47 -21.59 11.33
C THR A 181 25.40 -21.38 12.53
N SER A 182 26.21 -20.32 12.53
CA SER A 182 27.05 -19.98 13.70
C SER A 182 26.21 -19.50 14.87
N ALA A 183 25.13 -18.76 14.61
CA ALA A 183 24.19 -18.35 15.67
C ALA A 183 23.53 -19.55 16.36
N GLY A 184 23.13 -20.58 15.59
CA GLY A 184 22.62 -21.83 16.16
C GLY A 184 23.63 -22.49 17.10
N ALA A 185 24.88 -22.63 16.65
CA ALA A 185 25.98 -23.17 17.46
C ALA A 185 26.28 -22.29 18.69
N LYS A 186 26.18 -20.97 18.58
CA LYS A 186 26.40 -20.04 19.68
C LYS A 186 25.42 -20.24 20.84
N HIS A 187 24.16 -20.53 20.53
CA HIS A 187 23.13 -20.62 21.56
C HIS A 187 22.93 -22.03 22.12
N ALA A 188 23.12 -23.07 21.30
CA ALA A 188 22.87 -24.46 21.71
C ALA A 188 24.04 -25.42 21.45
N GLY A 189 25.20 -24.93 21.00
CA GLY A 189 26.36 -25.77 20.69
C GLY A 189 26.03 -26.84 19.63
N PRO A 190 26.61 -28.05 19.75
CA PRO A 190 26.29 -29.18 18.88
C PRO A 190 24.81 -29.59 18.92
N ALA A 191 24.14 -29.43 20.08
CA ALA A 191 22.71 -29.69 20.24
C ALA A 191 21.81 -28.79 19.37
N SER A 192 22.33 -27.72 18.76
CA SER A 192 21.62 -26.91 17.77
C SER A 192 21.15 -27.70 16.55
N LEU A 193 21.71 -28.88 16.27
CA LEU A 193 21.19 -29.80 15.24
C LEU A 193 19.74 -30.22 15.50
N ILE A 194 19.36 -30.38 16.77
CA ILE A 194 17.98 -30.66 17.15
C ILE A 194 17.09 -29.46 16.80
N SER A 195 17.58 -28.23 17.04
CA SER A 195 16.89 -26.99 16.65
C SER A 195 16.66 -26.92 15.14
N TRP A 196 17.69 -27.23 14.34
CA TRP A 196 17.60 -27.31 12.88
C TRP A 196 16.57 -28.34 12.41
N GLY A 197 16.55 -29.52 13.04
CA GLY A 197 15.57 -30.57 12.75
C GLY A 197 14.14 -30.15 13.07
N ILE A 198 13.89 -29.62 14.27
CA ILE A 198 12.57 -29.15 14.70
C ILE A 198 12.06 -28.01 13.79
N LEU A 199 12.90 -26.99 13.56
CA LEU A 199 12.53 -25.87 12.70
C LEU A 199 12.25 -26.31 11.26
N SER A 200 13.02 -27.26 10.73
CA SER A 200 12.80 -27.83 9.40
C SER A 200 11.42 -28.49 9.27
N LEU A 201 11.02 -29.30 10.26
CA LEU A 201 9.70 -29.94 10.28
C LEU A 201 8.57 -28.90 10.34
N ILE A 202 8.70 -27.90 11.21
CA ILE A 202 7.72 -26.81 11.34
C ILE A 202 7.63 -26.01 10.03
N SER A 203 8.76 -25.71 9.41
CA SER A 203 8.83 -24.94 8.16
C SER A 203 8.20 -25.68 6.98
N VAL A 204 8.44 -26.98 6.86
CA VAL A 204 7.76 -27.82 5.87
C VAL A 204 6.24 -27.81 6.11
N TYR A 205 5.79 -27.86 7.37
CA TYR A 205 4.37 -27.78 7.69
C TYR A 205 3.75 -26.42 7.31
N ILE A 206 4.45 -25.31 7.55
CA ILE A 206 4.05 -23.98 7.10
C ILE A 206 3.92 -23.96 5.57
N ALA A 207 4.91 -24.48 4.85
CA ALA A 207 4.88 -24.56 3.39
C ALA A 207 3.68 -25.36 2.87
N MET A 208 3.29 -26.44 3.55
CA MET A 208 2.07 -27.18 3.24
C MET A 208 0.81 -26.32 3.45
N CYS A 209 0.73 -25.54 4.54
CA CYS A 209 -0.39 -24.63 4.78
C CYS A 209 -0.51 -23.56 3.68
N PHE A 210 0.61 -22.95 3.28
CA PHE A 210 0.66 -22.05 2.13
C PHE A 210 0.26 -22.76 0.83
N GLY A 211 0.69 -24.02 0.67
CA GLY A 211 0.32 -24.90 -0.43
C GLY A 211 -1.19 -25.08 -0.59
N GLU A 212 -1.93 -25.30 0.51
CA GLU A 212 -3.41 -25.41 0.44
C GLU A 212 -4.04 -24.10 -0.02
N LEU A 213 -3.65 -22.97 0.57
CA LEU A 213 -4.22 -21.66 0.24
C LEU A 213 -3.93 -21.23 -1.20
N VAL A 214 -2.69 -21.40 -1.67
CA VAL A 214 -2.33 -21.05 -3.06
C VAL A 214 -3.01 -21.98 -4.07
N SER A 215 -3.27 -23.25 -3.69
CA SER A 215 -4.00 -24.17 -4.56
C SER A 215 -5.45 -23.73 -4.81
N MET A 216 -6.07 -23.16 -3.78
CA MET A 216 -7.44 -22.64 -3.80
C MET A 216 -7.52 -21.27 -4.49
N PHE A 217 -6.56 -20.39 -4.23
CA PHE A 217 -6.54 -19.00 -4.72
C PHE A 217 -5.23 -18.67 -5.45
N PRO A 218 -4.99 -19.22 -6.65
CA PRO A 218 -3.74 -19.05 -7.38
C PRO A 218 -3.66 -17.68 -8.09
N LYS A 219 -3.59 -16.59 -7.32
CA LYS A 219 -3.54 -15.21 -7.81
C LYS A 219 -2.24 -14.51 -7.45
N ALA A 220 -1.87 -13.50 -8.22
CA ALA A 220 -0.66 -12.70 -8.01
C ALA A 220 -0.63 -11.97 -6.65
N GLY A 221 -1.80 -11.68 -6.07
CA GLY A 221 -1.91 -11.03 -4.76
C GLY A 221 -1.47 -11.91 -3.58
N GLY A 222 -1.31 -13.22 -3.77
CA GLY A 222 -0.82 -14.14 -2.74
C GLY A 222 -1.48 -13.99 -1.37
N VAL A 223 -0.69 -13.68 -0.34
CA VAL A 223 -1.17 -13.51 1.04
C VAL A 223 -2.27 -12.44 1.20
N TYR A 224 -2.23 -11.37 0.40
CA TYR A 224 -3.32 -10.38 0.35
C TYR A 224 -4.63 -11.02 -0.13
N GLU A 225 -4.58 -11.88 -1.15
CA GLU A 225 -5.77 -12.57 -1.64
C GLU A 225 -6.30 -13.57 -0.61
N PHE A 226 -5.43 -14.28 0.12
CA PHE A 226 -5.86 -15.19 1.20
C PHE A 226 -6.60 -14.42 2.30
N ALA A 227 -6.04 -13.28 2.72
CA ALA A 227 -6.66 -12.40 3.69
C ALA A 227 -7.98 -11.81 3.17
N LYS A 228 -8.07 -11.47 1.88
CA LYS A 228 -9.30 -10.97 1.24
C LYS A 228 -10.43 -11.99 1.24
N GLN A 229 -10.11 -13.26 1.00
CA GLN A 229 -11.10 -14.33 1.03
C GLN A 229 -11.61 -14.65 2.45
N THR A 230 -10.84 -14.25 3.47
CA THR A 230 -11.06 -14.63 4.88
C THR A 230 -11.60 -13.48 5.74
N PHE A 231 -10.87 -12.36 5.80
CA PHE A 231 -11.06 -11.27 6.77
C PHE A 231 -11.80 -10.06 6.17
N GLY A 232 -11.97 -10.02 4.86
CA GLY A 232 -12.63 -8.90 4.17
C GLY A 232 -11.67 -7.78 3.78
N ARG A 233 -12.23 -6.64 3.34
CA ARG A 233 -11.51 -5.63 2.58
C ARG A 233 -10.44 -4.90 3.41
N PHE A 234 -10.79 -4.43 4.61
CA PHE A 234 -9.86 -3.69 5.49
C PHE A 234 -8.66 -4.55 5.89
N TRP A 235 -8.90 -5.71 6.52
CA TRP A 235 -7.83 -6.59 6.96
C TRP A 235 -6.99 -7.15 5.81
N SER A 236 -7.59 -7.39 4.64
CA SER A 236 -6.79 -7.75 3.46
C SER A 236 -5.81 -6.65 3.08
N PHE A 237 -6.23 -5.38 3.08
CA PHE A 237 -5.33 -4.27 2.84
C PHE A 237 -4.21 -4.22 3.90
N VAL A 238 -4.54 -4.33 5.20
CA VAL A 238 -3.53 -4.29 6.27
C VAL A 238 -2.47 -5.38 6.05
N ILE A 239 -2.89 -6.63 5.81
CA ILE A 239 -1.96 -7.73 5.54
C ILE A 239 -1.16 -7.49 4.24
N GLY A 240 -1.80 -7.03 3.18
CA GLY A 240 -1.11 -6.69 1.92
C GLY A 240 -0.11 -5.55 2.07
N TRP A 241 -0.43 -4.53 2.87
CA TRP A 241 0.43 -3.40 3.21
C TRP A 241 1.64 -3.87 4.04
N THR A 242 1.40 -4.61 5.12
CA THR A 242 2.45 -5.20 5.96
C THR A 242 3.37 -6.09 5.13
N THR A 243 2.81 -6.94 4.27
CA THR A 243 3.62 -7.82 3.39
C THR A 243 4.44 -7.01 2.40
N SER A 244 3.90 -5.90 1.86
CA SER A 244 4.66 -5.02 0.96
C SER A 244 5.83 -4.36 1.67
N ILE A 245 5.66 -3.94 2.93
CA ILE A 245 6.75 -3.38 3.74
C ILE A 245 7.76 -4.47 4.08
N ALA A 246 7.30 -5.63 4.57
CA ALA A 246 8.15 -6.76 4.89
C ALA A 246 9.04 -7.14 3.69
N GLY A 247 8.45 -7.29 2.49
CA GLY A 247 9.22 -7.57 1.28
C GLY A 247 10.22 -6.47 0.92
N SER A 248 9.92 -5.20 1.18
CA SER A 248 10.89 -4.10 0.98
C SER A 248 12.02 -4.12 2.02
N VAL A 249 11.72 -4.44 3.28
CA VAL A 249 12.72 -4.63 4.34
C VAL A 249 13.61 -5.83 4.03
N THR A 250 13.04 -6.96 3.58
CA THR A 250 13.79 -8.15 3.16
C THR A 250 14.78 -7.82 2.04
N ILE A 251 14.38 -7.06 1.02
CA ILE A 251 15.31 -6.69 -0.08
C ILE A 251 16.48 -5.86 0.44
N ALA A 252 16.20 -4.86 1.28
CA ALA A 252 17.24 -4.02 1.87
C ALA A 252 18.18 -4.84 2.77
N MET A 253 17.61 -5.72 3.60
CA MET A 253 18.33 -6.64 4.50
C MET A 253 19.25 -7.57 3.70
N LEU A 254 18.73 -8.27 2.69
CA LEU A 254 19.52 -9.20 1.89
C LEU A 254 20.68 -8.50 1.17
N LEU A 255 20.49 -7.29 0.65
CA LEU A 255 21.57 -6.54 0.00
C LEU A 255 22.69 -6.17 0.97
N LEU A 256 22.33 -5.65 2.15
CA LEU A 256 23.31 -5.29 3.16
C LEU A 256 24.00 -6.54 3.72
N GLY A 257 23.26 -7.63 3.93
CA GLY A 257 23.80 -8.93 4.32
C GLY A 257 24.78 -9.49 3.29
N ALA A 258 24.46 -9.40 1.99
CA ALA A 258 25.39 -9.81 0.93
C ALA A 258 26.70 -9.00 1.02
N LEU A 259 26.60 -7.67 1.12
CA LEU A 259 27.77 -6.78 1.19
C LEU A 259 28.61 -6.99 2.45
N GLN A 260 27.95 -7.23 3.60
CA GLN A 260 28.61 -7.58 4.84
C GLN A 260 29.32 -8.94 4.75
N TYR A 261 28.80 -9.91 3.99
CA TYR A 261 29.49 -11.18 3.77
C TYR A 261 30.77 -11.02 2.94
N LEU A 262 30.71 -10.15 1.93
CA LEU A 262 31.83 -9.90 1.02
C LEU A 262 32.93 -9.06 1.69
N ILE A 263 32.51 -8.05 2.45
CA ILE A 263 33.38 -7.15 3.20
C ILE A 263 32.89 -7.20 4.65
N PRO A 264 33.54 -7.94 5.57
CA PRO A 264 33.04 -8.22 6.92
C PRO A 264 33.17 -7.02 7.87
N ILE A 265 32.52 -5.90 7.52
CA ILE A 265 32.42 -4.70 8.34
C ILE A 265 30.97 -4.59 8.80
N LYS A 266 30.75 -4.51 10.12
CA LYS A 266 29.40 -4.54 10.71
C LYS A 266 28.53 -3.36 10.27
N TYR A 267 29.14 -2.17 10.12
CA TYR A 267 28.46 -0.96 9.70
C TYR A 267 29.32 -0.20 8.69
N SER A 268 28.77 0.05 7.50
CA SER A 268 29.46 0.89 6.53
C SER A 268 28.49 1.70 5.68
N PHE A 269 28.69 3.02 5.67
CA PHE A 269 28.01 3.91 4.73
C PHE A 269 28.39 3.63 3.27
N THR A 270 29.51 2.95 3.01
CA THR A 270 29.92 2.55 1.65
C THR A 270 29.00 1.50 1.04
N TYR A 271 28.23 0.77 1.85
CA TYR A 271 27.26 -0.21 1.36
C TYR A 271 26.06 0.43 0.67
N ILE A 272 25.66 1.63 1.10
CA ILE A 272 24.47 2.32 0.61
C ILE A 272 24.52 2.54 -0.91
N PRO A 273 25.55 3.18 -1.50
CA PRO A 273 25.60 3.39 -2.95
C PRO A 273 25.64 2.08 -3.75
N ILE A 274 26.35 1.05 -3.26
CA ILE A 274 26.45 -0.25 -3.92
C ILE A 274 25.09 -0.97 -3.90
N ALA A 275 24.40 -0.96 -2.76
CA ALA A 275 23.06 -1.53 -2.63
C ALA A 275 22.06 -0.82 -3.56
N ILE A 276 22.07 0.51 -3.63
CA ILE A 276 21.21 1.29 -4.55
C ILE A 276 21.51 0.93 -6.01
N PHE A 277 22.78 0.80 -6.37
CA PHE A 277 23.18 0.36 -7.71
C PHE A 277 22.62 -1.03 -8.06
N LEU A 278 22.76 -2.00 -7.16
CA LEU A 278 22.21 -3.35 -7.33
C LEU A 278 20.67 -3.36 -7.43
N ILE A 279 19.98 -2.54 -6.63
CA ILE A 279 18.52 -2.36 -6.71
C ILE A 279 18.12 -1.90 -8.10
N ILE A 280 18.82 -0.90 -8.66
CA ILE A 280 18.53 -0.36 -10.00
C ILE A 280 18.76 -1.43 -11.08
N ILE A 281 19.86 -2.18 -11.00
CA ILE A 281 20.17 -3.27 -11.95
C ILE A 281 19.09 -4.34 -11.93
N PHE A 282 18.76 -4.90 -10.76
CA PHE A 282 17.76 -5.97 -10.68
C PHE A 282 16.35 -5.47 -10.99
N SER A 283 16.04 -4.21 -10.68
CA SER A 283 14.79 -3.58 -11.09
C SER A 283 14.71 -3.37 -12.59
N TYR A 284 15.83 -3.10 -13.26
CA TYR A 284 15.90 -3.08 -14.72
C TYR A 284 15.63 -4.47 -15.32
N VAL A 285 16.20 -5.53 -14.73
CA VAL A 285 15.89 -6.92 -15.11
C VAL A 285 14.40 -7.22 -14.93
N ALA A 286 13.80 -6.84 -13.80
CA ALA A 286 12.37 -6.98 -13.54
C ALA A 286 11.52 -6.17 -14.55
N PHE A 287 11.98 -4.99 -14.95
CA PHE A 287 11.32 -4.14 -15.94
C PHE A 287 11.32 -4.77 -17.34
N ARG A 288 12.38 -5.48 -17.73
CA ARG A 288 12.49 -6.16 -19.03
C ARG A 288 11.50 -7.32 -19.21
N GLY A 289 10.92 -7.79 -18.12
CA GLY A 289 9.80 -8.75 -18.11
C GLY A 289 10.19 -10.15 -17.63
N MET A 290 9.18 -10.98 -17.37
CA MET A 290 9.36 -12.26 -16.66
C MET A 290 10.29 -13.25 -17.35
N GLN A 291 10.34 -13.28 -18.69
CA GLN A 291 11.21 -14.22 -19.41
C GLN A 291 12.68 -13.95 -19.11
N THR A 292 13.12 -12.69 -19.14
CA THR A 292 14.49 -12.31 -18.81
C THR A 292 14.77 -12.52 -17.32
N SER A 293 13.84 -12.13 -16.45
CA SER A 293 13.98 -12.35 -15.00
C SER A 293 14.12 -13.84 -14.67
N THR A 294 13.35 -14.70 -15.35
CA THR A 294 13.40 -16.16 -15.12
C THR A 294 14.79 -16.73 -15.36
N VAL A 295 15.45 -16.34 -16.46
CA VAL A 295 16.81 -16.84 -16.77
C VAL A 295 17.77 -16.44 -15.65
N VAL A 296 17.77 -15.16 -15.27
CA VAL A 296 18.64 -14.64 -14.20
C VAL A 296 18.39 -15.36 -12.87
N LEU A 297 17.12 -15.53 -12.46
CA LEU A 297 16.77 -16.18 -11.20
C LEU A 297 17.12 -17.67 -11.18
N VAL A 298 16.94 -18.37 -12.29
CA VAL A 298 17.31 -19.78 -12.42
C VAL A 298 18.84 -19.93 -12.34
N THR A 299 19.60 -19.04 -12.99
CA THR A 299 21.06 -19.04 -12.88
C THR A 299 21.51 -18.88 -11.43
N PHE A 300 20.96 -17.90 -10.70
CA PHE A 300 21.30 -17.71 -9.29
C PHE A 300 20.90 -18.90 -8.41
N ALA A 301 19.75 -19.52 -8.67
CA ALA A 301 19.32 -20.71 -7.96
C ALA A 301 20.29 -21.89 -8.15
N ILE A 302 20.79 -22.09 -9.38
CA ILE A 302 21.77 -23.13 -9.67
C ILE A 302 23.10 -22.83 -8.95
N ILE A 303 23.59 -21.59 -9.03
CA ILE A 303 24.82 -21.17 -8.32
C ILE A 303 24.68 -21.40 -6.82
N THR A 304 23.54 -21.03 -6.25
CA THR A 304 23.23 -21.19 -4.82
C THR A 304 23.25 -22.66 -4.41
N LEU A 305 22.56 -23.52 -5.15
CA LEU A 305 22.54 -24.95 -4.89
C LEU A 305 23.95 -25.56 -5.01
N THR A 306 24.67 -25.22 -6.07
CA THR A 306 26.05 -25.66 -6.26
C THR A 306 26.94 -25.21 -5.10
N ALA A 307 26.88 -23.94 -4.70
CA ALA A 307 27.68 -23.41 -3.61
C ALA A 307 27.40 -24.15 -2.28
N VAL A 308 26.13 -24.36 -1.91
CA VAL A 308 25.81 -25.10 -0.68
C VAL A 308 26.30 -26.54 -0.76
N THR A 309 26.04 -27.25 -1.86
CA THR A 309 26.49 -28.65 -2.00
C THR A 309 28.00 -28.79 -2.03
N ALA A 310 28.71 -27.82 -2.61
CA ALA A 310 30.17 -27.78 -2.65
C ALA A 310 30.83 -27.51 -1.29
N ILE A 311 30.07 -26.99 -0.31
CA ILE A 311 30.51 -26.90 1.09
C ILE A 311 30.17 -28.19 1.84
N ILE A 312 28.95 -28.70 1.69
CA ILE A 312 28.47 -29.88 2.45
C ILE A 312 29.29 -31.13 2.12
N ILE A 313 29.56 -31.41 0.85
CA ILE A 313 30.21 -32.66 0.43
C ILE A 313 31.61 -32.83 1.04
N PRO A 314 32.55 -31.86 0.92
CA PRO A 314 33.84 -31.92 1.61
C PRO A 314 33.71 -31.95 3.13
N GLY A 315 32.66 -31.32 3.68
CA GLY A 315 32.39 -31.35 5.10
C GLY A 315 32.09 -32.73 5.68
N PHE A 316 31.63 -33.68 4.86
CA PHE A 316 31.57 -35.09 5.27
C PHE A 316 32.93 -35.79 5.24
N ILE A 317 33.82 -35.36 4.35
CA ILE A 317 35.17 -35.92 4.23
C ILE A 317 36.04 -35.45 5.41
N ASN A 318 35.94 -34.18 5.77
CA ASN A 318 36.69 -33.57 6.88
C ASN A 318 35.98 -33.70 8.24
N PHE A 319 34.97 -34.57 8.33
CA PHE A 319 34.10 -34.69 9.50
C PHE A 319 34.83 -35.32 10.69
N LYS A 320 34.87 -34.62 11.82
CA LYS A 320 35.45 -35.07 13.07
C LYS A 320 34.34 -35.28 14.12
N PRO A 321 33.95 -36.53 14.42
CA PRO A 321 32.90 -36.82 15.39
C PRO A 321 33.19 -36.26 16.79
N GLY A 322 34.47 -36.15 17.17
CA GLY A 322 34.89 -35.59 18.47
C GLY A 322 34.44 -34.14 18.70
N ASN A 323 34.15 -33.38 17.63
CA ASN A 323 33.63 -32.01 17.78
C ASN A 323 32.21 -31.95 18.38
N PHE A 324 31.51 -33.10 18.44
CA PHE A 324 30.18 -33.24 19.03
C PHE A 324 30.21 -33.73 20.48
N ASP A 325 31.38 -33.92 21.08
CA ASP A 325 31.52 -34.33 22.48
C ASP A 325 32.08 -33.18 23.33
N PRO A 326 31.36 -32.69 24.37
CA PRO A 326 30.00 -33.06 24.75
C PRO A 326 28.94 -32.48 23.80
N PHE A 327 27.89 -33.26 23.53
CA PHE A 327 26.82 -32.84 22.62
C PHE A 327 25.91 -31.77 23.26
N PHE A 328 25.57 -32.00 24.52
CA PHE A 328 24.77 -31.08 25.34
C PHE A 328 25.68 -30.18 26.17
N VAL A 329 26.25 -29.17 25.53
CA VAL A 329 27.08 -28.15 26.21
C VAL A 329 26.22 -27.19 27.04
N PHE A 330 25.07 -26.80 26.48
CA PHE A 330 24.13 -25.86 27.10
C PHE A 330 22.92 -26.60 27.67
N PRO A 331 22.17 -25.98 28.59
CA PRO A 331 20.88 -26.51 29.04
C PRO A 331 19.96 -26.83 27.87
N THR A 332 19.18 -27.91 27.95
CA THR A 332 18.31 -28.38 26.86
C THR A 332 17.27 -27.34 26.42
N MET A 333 16.89 -26.42 27.31
CA MET A 333 16.02 -25.29 26.97
C MET A 333 16.61 -24.38 25.87
N ASN A 334 17.95 -24.30 25.77
CA ASN A 334 18.63 -23.52 24.74
C ASN A 334 18.38 -24.05 23.33
N ILE A 335 17.96 -25.31 23.17
CA ILE A 335 17.54 -25.85 21.87
C ILE A 335 16.36 -25.01 21.33
N LEU A 336 15.40 -24.63 22.18
CA LEU A 336 14.28 -23.78 21.78
C LEU A 336 14.72 -22.34 21.50
N LEU A 337 15.67 -21.82 22.29
CA LEU A 337 16.28 -20.51 22.06
C LEU A 337 16.99 -20.43 20.71
N ALA A 338 17.78 -21.45 20.36
CA ALA A 338 18.48 -21.50 19.08
C ALA A 338 17.51 -21.49 17.90
N ILE A 339 16.33 -22.13 18.02
CA ILE A 339 15.27 -22.07 16.98
C ILE A 339 14.90 -20.62 16.65
N PHE A 340 14.81 -19.74 17.65
CA PHE A 340 14.50 -18.32 17.42
C PHE A 340 15.56 -17.65 16.54
N PHE A 341 16.84 -17.85 16.85
CA PHE A 341 17.94 -17.24 16.10
C PHE A 341 18.09 -17.77 14.67
N ILE A 342 17.73 -19.04 14.42
CA ILE A 342 17.84 -19.65 13.08
C ILE A 342 16.54 -19.58 12.26
N ALA A 343 15.44 -19.09 12.84
CA ALA A 343 14.09 -19.08 12.27
C ALA A 343 14.01 -18.41 10.89
N GLU A 344 14.78 -17.33 10.68
CA GLU A 344 14.74 -16.56 9.44
C GLU A 344 15.16 -17.37 8.21
N THR A 345 15.94 -18.45 8.40
CA THR A 345 16.43 -19.32 7.32
C THR A 345 15.32 -19.87 6.40
N PHE A 346 14.09 -19.97 6.90
CA PHE A 346 12.96 -20.51 6.13
C PHE A 346 11.93 -19.44 5.70
N PHE A 347 12.16 -18.16 5.97
CA PHE A 347 11.24 -17.11 5.56
C PHE A 347 11.33 -16.84 4.05
N GLY A 348 10.19 -16.61 3.41
CA GLY A 348 10.12 -16.12 2.03
C GLY A 348 9.16 -16.84 1.07
N TRP A 349 8.29 -17.71 1.56
CA TRP A 349 7.31 -18.44 0.73
C TRP A 349 6.42 -17.53 -0.14
N GLU A 350 6.09 -16.33 0.33
CA GLU A 350 5.23 -15.37 -0.36
C GLU A 350 5.80 -14.89 -1.70
N SER A 351 7.12 -14.81 -1.82
CA SER A 351 7.81 -14.38 -3.04
C SER A 351 7.43 -15.26 -4.23
N ALA A 352 7.46 -16.59 -4.04
CA ALA A 352 7.04 -17.57 -5.03
C ALA A 352 5.53 -17.46 -5.31
N ILE A 353 4.71 -17.25 -4.28
CA ILE A 353 3.25 -17.15 -4.42
C ILE A 353 2.84 -15.98 -5.31
N PHE A 354 3.56 -14.86 -5.30
CA PHE A 354 3.28 -13.73 -6.17
C PHE A 354 3.42 -14.06 -7.67
N LEU A 355 4.11 -15.16 -8.01
CA LEU A 355 4.24 -15.66 -9.38
C LEU A 355 3.12 -16.62 -9.80
N SER A 356 2.13 -16.87 -8.95
CA SER A 356 1.04 -17.82 -9.23
C SER A 356 0.31 -17.52 -10.55
N ALA A 357 0.06 -16.26 -10.86
CA ALA A 357 -0.65 -15.87 -12.07
C ALA A 357 0.18 -16.08 -13.36
N GLU A 358 1.51 -16.12 -13.26
CA GLU A 358 2.44 -16.34 -14.38
C GLU A 358 2.85 -17.83 -14.50
N THR A 359 2.36 -18.67 -13.58
CA THR A 359 2.67 -20.10 -13.48
C THR A 359 1.68 -20.96 -14.27
N LYS A 360 2.20 -22.00 -14.94
CA LYS A 360 1.37 -23.02 -15.61
C LYS A 360 0.67 -23.87 -14.55
N ASN A 361 -0.62 -24.15 -14.72
CA ASN A 361 -1.44 -24.96 -13.79
C ASN A 361 -1.16 -24.68 -12.30
N PRO A 362 -1.29 -23.41 -11.85
CA PRO A 362 -0.76 -22.97 -10.56
C PRO A 362 -1.40 -23.71 -9.38
N SER A 363 -2.69 -24.08 -9.47
CA SER A 363 -3.38 -24.86 -8.42
C SER A 363 -2.73 -26.21 -8.10
N LYS A 364 -1.97 -26.80 -9.04
CA LYS A 364 -1.27 -28.08 -8.84
C LYS A 364 0.24 -27.91 -8.67
N ILE A 365 0.83 -26.93 -9.37
CA ILE A 365 2.27 -26.72 -9.42
C ILE A 365 2.79 -25.91 -8.22
N MET A 366 2.08 -24.84 -7.82
CA MET A 366 2.51 -23.98 -6.71
C MET A 366 2.64 -24.73 -5.38
N PRO A 367 1.68 -25.59 -4.97
CA PRO A 367 1.80 -26.32 -3.70
C PRO A 367 3.01 -27.24 -3.69
N LYS A 368 3.25 -27.97 -4.79
CA LYS A 368 4.40 -28.87 -4.93
C LYS A 368 5.72 -28.10 -4.87
N ALA A 369 5.81 -26.95 -5.55
CA ALA A 369 7.03 -26.15 -5.57
C ALA A 369 7.39 -25.60 -4.19
N LEU A 370 6.39 -25.10 -3.44
CA LEU A 370 6.59 -24.62 -2.07
C LEU A 370 7.06 -25.74 -1.13
N ILE A 371 6.38 -26.89 -1.16
CA ILE A 371 6.68 -28.02 -0.27
C ILE A 371 8.05 -28.63 -0.61
N TYR A 372 8.28 -29.01 -1.86
CA TYR A 372 9.55 -29.62 -2.25
C TYR A 372 10.72 -28.64 -2.12
N GLY A 373 10.53 -27.36 -2.44
CA GLY A 373 11.56 -26.33 -2.23
C GLY A 373 11.93 -26.23 -0.75
N THR A 374 10.95 -26.22 0.15
CA THR A 374 11.19 -26.15 1.60
C THR A 374 11.86 -27.42 2.14
N ILE A 375 11.48 -28.61 1.64
CA ILE A 375 12.13 -29.87 2.01
C ILE A 375 13.60 -29.89 1.59
N ILE A 376 13.90 -29.43 0.37
CA ILE A 376 15.29 -29.34 -0.12
C ILE A 376 16.11 -28.41 0.79
N ILE A 377 15.57 -27.23 1.12
CA ILE A 377 16.25 -26.29 2.02
C ILE A 377 16.44 -26.90 3.40
N ALA A 378 15.42 -27.56 3.95
CA ALA A 378 15.50 -28.23 5.25
C ALA A 378 16.65 -29.24 5.32
N ILE A 379 16.76 -30.10 4.30
CA ILE A 379 17.83 -31.09 4.18
C ILE A 379 19.20 -30.39 4.09
N LEU A 380 19.31 -29.38 3.21
CA LEU A 380 20.56 -28.65 3.00
C LEU A 380 21.00 -27.89 4.27
N SER A 381 20.10 -27.19 4.94
CA SER A 381 20.40 -26.44 6.17
C SER A 381 20.82 -27.35 7.32
N PHE A 382 20.13 -28.49 7.50
CA PHE A 382 20.51 -29.47 8.51
C PHE A 382 21.90 -30.04 8.25
N PHE A 383 22.17 -30.50 7.02
CA PHE A 383 23.47 -31.06 6.68
C PHE A 383 24.58 -30.02 6.71
N LEU A 384 24.31 -28.78 6.30
CA LEU A 384 25.28 -27.70 6.41
C LEU A 384 25.69 -27.44 7.86
N ALA A 385 24.72 -27.36 8.79
CA ALA A 385 25.02 -27.20 10.21
C ALA A 385 25.80 -28.39 10.77
N LEU A 386 25.42 -29.61 10.39
CA LEU A 386 26.10 -30.84 10.79
C LEU A 386 27.56 -30.85 10.32
N THR A 387 27.80 -30.65 9.03
CA THR A 387 29.15 -30.72 8.47
C THR A 387 30.01 -29.54 8.89
N ALA A 388 29.41 -28.36 9.10
CA ALA A 388 30.13 -27.19 9.61
C ALA A 388 30.72 -27.45 10.99
N MET A 389 29.89 -27.88 11.96
CA MET A 389 30.36 -28.19 13.32
C MET A 389 31.21 -29.46 13.38
N GLY A 390 31.02 -30.39 12.44
CA GLY A 390 31.89 -31.54 12.28
C GLY A 390 33.27 -31.19 11.72
N THR A 391 33.41 -30.06 11.00
CA THR A 391 34.70 -29.64 10.44
C THR A 391 35.42 -28.69 11.38
N ILE A 392 34.72 -27.66 11.87
CA ILE A 392 35.25 -26.62 12.76
C ILE A 392 34.61 -26.82 14.14
N PRO A 393 35.40 -26.87 15.23
CA PRO A 393 34.87 -26.98 16.58
C PRO A 393 33.81 -25.91 16.86
N TRP A 394 32.70 -26.28 17.51
CA TRP A 394 31.53 -25.42 17.66
C TRP A 394 31.84 -24.09 18.36
N GLY A 395 32.80 -24.06 19.30
CA GLY A 395 33.19 -22.85 20.04
C GLY A 395 33.92 -21.81 19.17
N GLU A 396 34.72 -22.25 18.20
CA GLU A 396 35.30 -21.35 17.19
C GLU A 396 34.25 -20.94 16.16
N PHE A 397 33.43 -21.91 15.72
CA PHE A 397 32.39 -21.69 14.74
C PHE A 397 31.33 -20.69 15.21
N SER A 398 30.98 -20.68 16.50
CA SER A 398 29.97 -19.78 17.07
C SER A 398 30.35 -18.30 17.06
N GLU A 399 31.65 -17.98 17.00
CA GLU A 399 32.14 -16.60 16.97
C GLU A 399 32.40 -16.10 15.54
N SER A 400 32.21 -16.96 14.53
CA SER A 400 32.43 -16.58 13.15
C SER A 400 31.35 -15.62 12.62
N VAL A 401 31.81 -14.49 12.07
CA VAL A 401 31.00 -13.49 11.36
C VAL A 401 30.74 -13.91 9.91
N ALA A 402 31.56 -14.79 9.35
CA ALA A 402 31.44 -15.31 7.98
C ALA A 402 31.65 -16.84 7.97
N PRO A 403 30.75 -17.61 8.62
CA PRO A 403 31.00 -19.01 8.99
C PRO A 403 31.32 -19.93 7.80
N LEU A 404 30.80 -19.60 6.62
CA LEU A 404 30.98 -20.43 5.43
C LEU A 404 32.16 -19.97 4.56
N LYS A 405 32.64 -18.73 4.73
CA LYS A 405 33.99 -18.37 4.30
C LYS A 405 35.02 -19.18 5.09
N ASP A 406 34.84 -19.28 6.40
CA ASP A 406 35.75 -20.03 7.27
C ASP A 406 35.71 -21.52 6.96
N LEU A 407 34.51 -22.07 6.72
CA LEU A 407 34.34 -23.46 6.29
C LEU A 407 34.96 -23.72 4.90
N GLY A 408 34.78 -22.81 3.94
CA GLY A 408 35.48 -22.86 2.66
C GLY A 408 37.00 -22.82 2.80
N GLY A 409 37.49 -22.05 3.78
CA GLY A 409 38.89 -22.00 4.19
C GLY A 409 39.39 -23.33 4.76
N ALA A 410 38.60 -23.94 5.63
CA ALA A 410 38.92 -25.24 6.24
C ALA A 410 38.92 -26.39 5.22
N HIS A 411 38.09 -26.32 4.17
CA HIS A 411 38.03 -27.34 3.12
C HIS A 411 39.09 -27.18 2.03
N PHE A 412 39.33 -25.94 1.58
CA PHE A 412 40.08 -25.69 0.35
C PHE A 412 41.20 -24.64 0.52
N GLY A 413 41.59 -24.34 1.76
CA GLY A 413 42.59 -23.33 2.09
C GLY A 413 42.10 -21.89 1.86
N ALA A 414 43.01 -20.92 2.00
CA ALA A 414 42.67 -19.49 1.97
C ALA A 414 41.94 -19.05 0.68
N VAL A 415 42.33 -19.61 -0.47
CA VAL A 415 41.68 -19.35 -1.77
C VAL A 415 40.23 -19.85 -1.76
N GLY A 416 39.99 -21.02 -1.16
CA GLY A 416 38.66 -21.56 -0.92
C GLY A 416 37.74 -20.59 -0.19
N GLY A 417 38.20 -20.04 0.93
CA GLY A 417 37.42 -19.07 1.70
C GLY A 417 37.03 -17.84 0.87
N ILE A 418 37.94 -17.30 0.07
CA ILE A 418 37.65 -16.15 -0.82
C ILE A 418 36.60 -16.52 -1.87
N ILE A 419 36.75 -17.68 -2.53
CA ILE A 419 35.79 -18.16 -3.53
C ILE A 419 34.40 -18.32 -2.91
N PHE A 420 34.29 -18.93 -1.74
CA PHE A 420 33.01 -19.11 -1.08
C PHE A 420 32.40 -17.80 -0.61
N SER A 421 33.19 -16.83 -0.13
CA SER A 421 32.69 -15.49 0.17
C SER A 421 32.03 -14.83 -1.06
N ILE A 422 32.65 -14.96 -2.25
CA ILE A 422 32.09 -14.46 -3.52
C ILE A 422 30.85 -15.24 -3.93
N LEU A 423 30.86 -16.58 -3.85
CA LEU A 423 29.71 -17.42 -4.20
C LEU A 423 28.50 -17.14 -3.31
N ILE A 424 28.72 -16.90 -2.03
CA ILE A 424 27.67 -16.56 -1.06
C ILE A 424 27.12 -15.17 -1.36
N PHE A 425 28.00 -14.19 -1.62
CA PHE A 425 27.58 -12.87 -2.10
C PHE A 425 26.67 -12.99 -3.32
N ILE A 426 27.08 -13.77 -4.34
CA ILE A 426 26.29 -14.02 -5.55
C ILE A 426 24.95 -14.70 -5.24
N SER A 427 24.92 -15.62 -4.28
CA SER A 427 23.70 -16.33 -3.87
C SER A 427 22.71 -15.40 -3.19
N VAL A 428 23.17 -14.55 -2.25
CA VAL A 428 22.31 -13.61 -1.51
C VAL A 428 21.79 -12.47 -2.41
N ILE A 429 22.60 -11.94 -3.33
CA ILE A 429 22.08 -11.00 -4.35
C ILE A 429 21.09 -11.70 -5.29
N GLY A 430 21.25 -13.01 -5.52
CA GLY A 430 20.30 -13.84 -6.25
C GLY A 430 18.94 -13.93 -5.57
N ALA A 431 18.92 -14.17 -4.25
CA ALA A 431 17.72 -14.13 -3.43
C ALA A 431 17.05 -12.74 -3.49
N THR A 432 17.85 -11.68 -3.37
CA THR A 432 17.42 -10.29 -3.50
C THR A 432 16.74 -10.03 -4.85
N ALA A 433 17.37 -10.46 -5.95
CA ALA A 433 16.81 -10.31 -7.28
C ALA A 433 15.44 -11.03 -7.39
N GLY A 434 15.29 -12.18 -6.73
CA GLY A 434 14.01 -12.89 -6.64
C GLY A 434 12.92 -12.03 -6.01
N TRP A 435 13.21 -11.37 -4.89
CA TRP A 435 12.29 -10.48 -4.22
C TRP A 435 11.96 -9.21 -5.02
N ILE A 436 12.95 -8.58 -5.67
CA ILE A 436 12.74 -7.41 -6.54
C ILE A 436 11.85 -7.77 -7.74
N VAL A 437 12.04 -8.97 -8.30
CA VAL A 437 11.21 -9.43 -9.41
C VAL A 437 9.79 -9.75 -8.95
N THR A 438 9.61 -10.36 -7.78
CA THR A 438 8.30 -10.91 -7.36
C THR A 438 7.40 -9.91 -6.64
N ALA A 439 7.91 -9.16 -5.66
CA ALA A 439 7.10 -8.32 -4.78
C ALA A 439 6.26 -7.22 -5.47
N PRO A 440 6.65 -6.61 -6.61
CA PRO A 440 5.79 -5.65 -7.34
C PRO A 440 4.40 -6.19 -7.72
N ARG A 441 4.26 -7.51 -7.85
CA ARG A 441 2.99 -8.17 -8.20
C ARG A 441 1.95 -8.04 -7.08
N LEU A 442 2.38 -8.08 -5.82
CA LEU A 442 1.50 -7.85 -4.67
C LEU A 442 0.88 -6.45 -4.76
N LEU A 443 1.72 -5.43 -4.90
CA LEU A 443 1.27 -4.04 -4.95
C LEU A 443 0.37 -3.76 -6.16
N MET A 444 0.70 -4.39 -7.30
CA MET A 444 -0.15 -4.38 -8.49
C MET A 444 -1.54 -4.95 -8.20
N SER A 445 -1.65 -6.12 -7.55
CA SER A 445 -2.93 -6.74 -7.21
C SER A 445 -3.76 -5.92 -6.21
N ILE A 446 -3.12 -5.30 -5.20
CA ILE A 446 -3.81 -4.38 -4.27
C ILE A 446 -4.36 -3.16 -5.04
N ALA A 447 -3.59 -2.63 -5.99
CA ALA A 447 -4.00 -1.51 -6.83
C ALA A 447 -5.14 -1.87 -7.81
N GLU A 448 -5.18 -3.10 -8.32
CA GLU A 448 -6.27 -3.62 -9.16
C GLU A 448 -7.62 -3.62 -8.41
N ASP A 449 -7.59 -3.92 -7.12
CA ASP A 449 -8.76 -3.90 -6.23
C ASP A 449 -9.14 -2.50 -5.72
N LYS A 450 -8.45 -1.46 -6.21
CA LYS A 450 -8.64 -0.06 -5.80
C LYS A 450 -8.43 0.14 -4.30
N LEU A 451 -7.53 -0.65 -3.73
CA LEU A 451 -7.02 -0.50 -2.36
C LEU A 451 -5.64 0.17 -2.35
N PHE A 452 -5.14 0.51 -3.54
CA PHE A 452 -4.00 1.38 -3.75
C PHE A 452 -4.23 2.25 -4.98
N PHE A 453 -3.32 3.19 -5.25
CA PHE A 453 -3.43 4.04 -6.44
C PHE A 453 -3.47 3.18 -7.71
N THR A 454 -4.54 3.30 -8.51
CA THR A 454 -4.76 2.48 -9.72
C THR A 454 -3.64 2.53 -10.77
N GLN A 455 -2.73 3.49 -10.68
CA GLN A 455 -1.53 3.60 -11.51
C GLN A 455 -0.57 2.43 -11.32
N PHE A 456 -0.55 1.86 -10.13
CA PHE A 456 0.30 0.73 -9.77
C PHE A 456 -0.19 -0.58 -10.38
N ALA A 457 -1.45 -0.63 -10.83
CA ALA A 457 -1.98 -1.72 -11.64
C ALA A 457 -1.54 -1.65 -13.13
N LYS A 458 -0.75 -0.64 -13.53
CA LYS A 458 -0.32 -0.50 -14.93
C LYS A 458 0.80 -1.46 -15.26
N ILE A 459 0.64 -2.10 -16.41
CA ILE A 459 1.63 -3.00 -16.99
C ILE A 459 2.23 -2.39 -18.25
N HIS A 460 3.53 -2.62 -18.44
CA HIS A 460 4.27 -2.13 -19.59
C HIS A 460 3.76 -2.78 -20.89
N PRO A 461 3.44 -2.01 -21.96
CA PRO A 461 2.84 -2.56 -23.19
C PRO A 461 3.66 -3.67 -23.88
N LYS A 462 4.98 -3.49 -23.94
CA LYS A 462 5.96 -4.41 -24.56
C LYS A 462 6.37 -5.54 -23.61
N HIS A 463 7.04 -5.19 -22.51
CA HIS A 463 7.63 -6.12 -21.53
C HIS A 463 6.64 -6.85 -20.61
N LYS A 464 5.38 -6.42 -20.54
CA LYS A 464 4.36 -7.01 -19.65
C LYS A 464 4.74 -7.03 -18.16
N SER A 465 5.61 -6.12 -17.74
CA SER A 465 6.04 -5.93 -16.34
C SER A 465 5.22 -4.83 -15.61
N PRO A 466 5.00 -4.94 -14.29
CA PRO A 466 4.33 -3.92 -13.48
C PRO A 466 5.27 -2.73 -13.18
N TYR A 467 5.62 -1.98 -14.22
CA TYR A 467 6.71 -0.99 -14.16
C TYR A 467 6.50 0.12 -13.12
N VAL A 468 5.26 0.52 -12.83
CA VAL A 468 4.99 1.56 -11.81
C VAL A 468 5.26 1.02 -10.41
N SER A 469 4.84 -0.22 -10.13
CA SER A 469 5.12 -0.88 -8.84
C SER A 469 6.61 -1.14 -8.66
N ILE A 470 7.33 -1.53 -9.73
CA ILE A 470 8.79 -1.69 -9.72
C ILE A 470 9.46 -0.37 -9.33
N MET A 471 9.11 0.75 -10.00
CA MET A 471 9.70 2.06 -9.69
C MET A 471 9.44 2.50 -8.25
N PHE A 472 8.25 2.24 -7.71
CA PHE A 472 7.95 2.56 -6.33
C PHE A 472 8.75 1.70 -5.35
N GLN A 473 8.88 0.41 -5.65
CA GLN A 473 9.70 -0.48 -4.83
C GLN A 473 11.16 0.00 -4.79
N VAL A 474 11.73 0.44 -5.92
CA VAL A 474 13.07 1.05 -5.94
C VAL A 474 13.17 2.18 -4.94
N VAL A 475 12.22 3.12 -4.96
CA VAL A 475 12.22 4.27 -4.05
C VAL A 475 12.12 3.83 -2.59
N VAL A 476 11.17 2.95 -2.26
CA VAL A 476 10.95 2.49 -0.89
C VAL A 476 12.16 1.73 -0.36
N VAL A 477 12.71 0.80 -1.14
CA VAL A 477 13.89 0.01 -0.73
C VAL A 477 15.11 0.92 -0.60
N SER A 478 15.33 1.87 -1.50
CA SER A 478 16.42 2.86 -1.37
C SER A 478 16.31 3.68 -0.09
N ILE A 479 15.10 4.12 0.28
CA ILE A 479 14.88 4.82 1.56
C ILE A 479 15.21 3.90 2.74
N LEU A 480 14.75 2.64 2.72
CA LEU A 480 15.03 1.69 3.80
C LEU A 480 16.52 1.37 3.95
N VAL A 481 17.27 1.27 2.84
CA VAL A 481 18.73 1.09 2.88
C VAL A 481 19.42 2.29 3.53
N ILE A 482 18.95 3.52 3.25
CA ILE A 482 19.48 4.75 3.86
C ILE A 482 19.12 4.82 5.35
N VAL A 483 17.86 4.57 5.70
CA VAL A 483 17.36 4.62 7.09
C VAL A 483 17.98 3.52 7.95
N GLY A 484 18.21 2.34 7.39
CA GLY A 484 18.92 1.24 8.05
C GLY A 484 20.39 1.52 8.31
N ALA A 485 20.94 2.65 7.86
CA ALA A 485 22.32 3.10 8.06
C ALA A 485 23.39 2.05 7.71
N GLY A 486 23.10 1.19 6.73
CA GLY A 486 24.02 0.12 6.33
C GLY A 486 24.07 -1.09 7.29
N SER A 487 23.15 -1.22 8.25
CA SER A 487 23.08 -2.37 9.16
C SER A 487 22.13 -3.47 8.65
N TYR A 488 22.69 -4.67 8.45
CA TYR A 488 21.91 -5.89 8.23
C TYR A 488 21.07 -6.26 9.46
N GLU A 489 21.67 -6.24 10.66
CA GLU A 489 21.07 -6.67 11.92
C GLU A 489 19.81 -5.84 12.26
N THR A 490 19.88 -4.52 12.10
CA THR A 490 18.72 -3.64 12.32
C THR A 490 17.55 -4.00 11.40
N LEU A 491 17.82 -4.23 10.12
CA LEU A 491 16.76 -4.60 9.17
C LEU A 491 16.20 -6.00 9.42
N LEU A 492 17.04 -6.95 9.86
CA LEU A 492 16.61 -8.27 10.30
C LEU A 492 15.66 -8.18 11.49
N HIS A 493 16.02 -7.43 12.53
CA HIS A 493 15.17 -7.24 13.70
C HIS A 493 13.85 -6.53 13.35
N MET A 494 13.86 -5.60 12.39
CA MET A 494 12.62 -4.98 11.89
C MET A 494 11.74 -5.97 11.11
N LEU A 495 12.34 -6.88 10.35
CA LEU A 495 11.63 -7.85 9.50
C LEU A 495 10.85 -8.89 10.33
N ILE A 496 11.47 -9.43 11.38
CA ILE A 496 10.91 -10.52 12.21
C ILE A 496 9.46 -10.25 12.65
N PRO A 497 9.13 -9.15 13.35
CA PRO A 497 7.77 -8.91 13.80
C PRO A 497 6.77 -8.72 12.64
N LEU A 498 7.20 -8.11 11.53
CA LEU A 498 6.34 -7.93 10.36
C LEU A 498 5.93 -9.28 9.75
N ILE A 499 6.91 -10.19 9.59
CA ILE A 499 6.65 -11.47 8.94
C ILE A 499 5.88 -12.44 9.85
N LEU A 500 6.15 -12.43 11.17
CA LEU A 500 5.38 -13.22 12.13
C LEU A 500 3.89 -12.87 12.10
N VAL A 501 3.55 -11.58 11.95
CA VAL A 501 2.15 -11.13 11.79
C VAL A 501 1.55 -11.64 10.47
N VAL A 502 2.29 -11.54 9.35
CA VAL A 502 1.83 -12.00 8.04
C VAL A 502 1.60 -13.52 8.05
N TYR A 503 2.53 -14.31 8.57
CA TYR A 503 2.43 -15.77 8.60
C TYR A 503 1.33 -16.24 9.54
N SER A 504 1.18 -15.60 10.70
CA SER A 504 0.05 -15.87 11.60
C SER A 504 -1.29 -15.59 10.91
N ALA A 505 -1.41 -14.51 10.14
CA ALA A 505 -2.62 -14.19 9.39
C ALA A 505 -2.91 -15.20 8.27
N VAL A 506 -1.88 -15.73 7.61
CA VAL A 506 -2.02 -16.81 6.60
C VAL A 506 -2.51 -18.10 7.25
N LEU A 507 -1.86 -18.54 8.33
CA LEU A 507 -2.25 -19.75 9.06
C LEU A 507 -3.68 -19.64 9.59
N LEU A 508 -4.04 -18.47 10.15
CA LEU A 508 -5.39 -18.19 10.61
C LEU A 508 -6.41 -18.16 9.45
N SER A 509 -6.00 -17.69 8.27
CA SER A 509 -6.84 -17.74 7.07
C SER A 509 -7.24 -19.17 6.71
N LEU A 510 -6.29 -20.11 6.79
CA LEU A 510 -6.56 -21.53 6.51
C LEU A 510 -7.56 -22.11 7.53
N ILE A 511 -7.36 -21.86 8.81
CA ILE A 511 -8.26 -22.32 9.88
C ILE A 511 -9.68 -21.79 9.64
N ILE A 512 -9.82 -20.46 9.49
CA ILE A 512 -11.13 -19.82 9.32
C ILE A 512 -11.83 -20.31 8.06
N LEU A 513 -11.12 -20.47 6.94
CA LEU A 513 -11.72 -20.95 5.70
C LEU A 513 -12.19 -22.40 5.80
N ARG A 514 -11.55 -23.24 6.62
CA ARG A 514 -12.03 -24.60 6.89
C ARG A 514 -13.32 -24.65 7.68
N PHE A 515 -13.59 -23.66 8.54
CA PHE A 515 -14.86 -23.57 9.28
C PHE A 515 -15.94 -22.81 8.51
N LYS A 516 -15.62 -21.65 7.92
CA LYS A 516 -16.61 -20.79 7.26
C LYS A 516 -16.99 -21.22 5.84
N ARG A 517 -16.11 -21.93 5.14
CA ARG A 517 -16.31 -22.36 3.74
C ARG A 517 -15.77 -23.78 3.49
N PRO A 518 -16.31 -24.81 4.18
CA PRO A 518 -15.86 -26.19 4.03
C PRO A 518 -16.06 -26.74 2.61
N GLU A 519 -17.03 -26.24 1.85
CA GLU A 519 -17.42 -26.69 0.51
C GLU A 519 -16.44 -26.31 -0.61
N LEU A 520 -15.49 -25.40 -0.35
CA LEU A 520 -14.53 -24.97 -1.38
C LEU A 520 -13.66 -26.13 -1.87
N LYS A 521 -13.49 -26.24 -3.19
CA LYS A 521 -12.56 -27.20 -3.80
C LYS A 521 -11.13 -26.89 -3.35
N ARG A 522 -10.46 -27.90 -2.79
CA ARG A 522 -9.08 -27.85 -2.30
C ARG A 522 -8.22 -28.83 -3.12
N PRO A 523 -7.60 -28.39 -4.22
CA PRO A 523 -6.79 -29.26 -5.07
C PRO A 523 -5.61 -29.91 -4.33
N TYR A 524 -5.08 -29.21 -3.34
CA TYR A 524 -4.14 -29.76 -2.35
C TYR A 524 -4.73 -29.51 -0.95
N LYS A 525 -4.56 -30.47 -0.04
CA LYS A 525 -5.08 -30.41 1.33
C LYS A 525 -3.99 -30.80 2.32
N VAL A 526 -3.70 -29.93 3.28
CA VAL A 526 -2.71 -30.17 4.33
C VAL A 526 -3.27 -31.11 5.41
N VAL A 527 -2.39 -31.97 5.91
CA VAL A 527 -2.64 -32.87 7.04
C VAL A 527 -2.80 -32.04 8.31
N PHE A 528 -3.67 -32.48 9.22
CA PHE A 528 -4.00 -31.75 10.45
C PHE A 528 -4.44 -30.29 10.27
N GLY A 529 -4.93 -29.89 9.09
CA GLY A 529 -5.16 -28.47 8.75
C GLY A 529 -6.17 -27.67 9.60
N LYS A 530 -6.75 -28.23 10.67
CA LYS A 530 -7.45 -27.46 11.70
C LYS A 530 -6.59 -27.21 12.94
N VAL A 531 -5.94 -28.26 13.45
CA VAL A 531 -5.16 -28.25 14.70
C VAL A 531 -3.71 -27.83 14.44
N GLY A 532 -3.07 -28.37 13.40
CA GLY A 532 -1.68 -28.08 13.10
C GLY A 532 -1.38 -26.60 12.84
N PRO A 533 -2.17 -25.83 12.06
CA PRO A 533 -1.91 -24.40 11.88
C PRO A 533 -2.09 -23.61 13.17
N PHE A 534 -2.94 -24.07 14.10
CA PHE A 534 -3.10 -23.46 15.42
C PHE A 534 -1.83 -23.67 16.26
N ILE A 535 -1.29 -24.88 16.29
CA ILE A 535 0.00 -25.18 16.93
C ILE A 535 1.12 -24.32 16.32
N THR A 536 1.13 -24.16 14.99
CA THR A 536 2.11 -23.30 14.31
C THR A 536 1.95 -21.82 14.67
N ILE A 537 0.72 -21.33 14.89
CA ILE A 537 0.50 -19.97 15.40
C ILE A 537 1.07 -19.82 16.81
N LEU A 538 0.89 -20.81 17.69
CA LEU A 538 1.52 -20.81 19.02
C LEU A 538 3.05 -20.75 18.92
N PHE A 539 3.64 -21.45 17.95
CA PHE A 539 5.07 -21.36 17.66
C PHE A 539 5.48 -19.96 17.17
N MET A 540 4.68 -19.28 16.33
CA MET A 540 4.93 -17.89 15.93
C MET A 540 4.86 -16.92 17.11
N ILE A 541 3.94 -17.15 18.05
CA ILE A 541 3.84 -16.38 19.30
C ILE A 541 5.09 -16.63 20.16
N PHE A 542 5.54 -17.89 20.27
CA PHE A 542 6.80 -18.21 20.94
C PHE A 542 7.98 -17.44 20.34
N LEU A 543 8.13 -17.42 19.01
CA LEU A 543 9.19 -16.65 18.34
C LEU A 543 9.11 -15.14 18.66
N LEU A 544 7.89 -14.59 18.71
CA LEU A 544 7.68 -13.19 19.08
C LEU A 544 8.05 -12.91 20.54
N VAL A 545 7.76 -13.83 21.46
CA VAL A 545 8.14 -13.72 22.87
C VAL A 545 9.65 -13.79 23.03
N MET A 546 10.32 -14.71 22.31
CA MET A 546 11.79 -14.79 22.33
C MET A 546 12.42 -13.54 21.73
N PHE A 547 11.86 -12.98 20.66
CA PHE A 547 12.27 -11.68 20.12
C PHE A 547 12.22 -10.57 21.17
N ILE A 548 11.13 -10.49 21.95
CA ILE A 548 10.99 -9.47 23.01
C ILE A 548 12.05 -9.63 24.10
N LYS A 549 12.42 -10.86 24.43
CA LYS A 549 13.38 -11.17 25.50
C LYS A 549 14.83 -10.98 25.09
N GLU A 550 15.18 -11.46 23.89
CA GLU A 550 16.58 -11.60 23.46
C GLU A 550 17.07 -10.40 22.65
N THR A 551 16.18 -9.64 22.00
CA THR A 551 16.58 -8.51 21.17
C THR A 551 16.69 -7.24 22.00
N HIS A 552 17.86 -6.61 21.97
CA HIS A 552 18.05 -5.29 22.57
C HIS A 552 17.12 -4.26 21.91
N SER A 553 16.48 -3.40 22.72
CA SER A 553 15.48 -2.43 22.24
C SER A 553 14.30 -3.06 21.48
N ALA A 554 13.96 -4.33 21.76
CA ALA A 554 12.86 -5.03 21.08
C ALA A 554 11.54 -4.23 21.08
N PHE A 555 11.21 -3.57 22.20
CA PHE A 555 10.00 -2.74 22.29
C PHE A 555 10.03 -1.55 21.32
N ASP A 556 11.17 -0.92 21.11
CA ASP A 556 11.29 0.19 20.16
C ASP A 556 11.18 -0.30 18.73
N ILE A 557 11.78 -1.44 18.42
CA ILE A 557 11.65 -2.08 17.10
C ILE A 557 10.20 -2.52 16.86
N LEU A 558 9.52 -3.07 17.86
CA LEU A 558 8.10 -3.40 17.77
C LEU A 558 7.23 -2.16 17.58
N ARG A 559 7.54 -1.05 18.26
CA ARG A 559 6.84 0.24 18.07
C ARG A 559 7.03 0.74 16.64
N ILE A 560 8.25 0.68 16.09
CA ILE A 560 8.53 1.06 14.70
C ILE A 560 7.76 0.16 13.74
N SER A 561 7.83 -1.17 13.92
CA SER A 561 7.12 -2.14 13.07
C SER A 561 5.60 -1.98 13.16
N ALA A 562 5.06 -1.79 14.35
CA ALA A 562 3.64 -1.48 14.56
C ALA A 562 3.25 -0.15 13.92
N GLY A 563 4.11 0.88 14.01
CA GLY A 563 3.94 2.17 13.35
C GLY A 563 3.91 2.04 11.83
N LEU A 564 4.80 1.22 11.24
CA LEU A 564 4.84 0.94 9.80
C LEU A 564 3.56 0.24 9.32
N ILE A 565 3.02 -0.69 10.12
CA ILE A 565 1.71 -1.31 9.87
C ILE A 565 0.58 -0.28 10.00
N ALA A 566 0.59 0.50 11.10
CA ALA A 566 -0.43 1.48 11.42
C ALA A 566 -0.48 2.62 10.39
N PHE A 567 0.64 3.00 9.78
CA PHE A 567 0.69 3.98 8.69
C PHE A 567 -0.16 3.57 7.47
N GLY A 568 -0.36 2.26 7.27
CA GLY A 568 -1.29 1.75 6.27
C GLY A 568 -2.75 2.15 6.55
N ILE A 569 -3.15 2.29 7.81
CA ILE A 569 -4.55 2.53 8.19
C ILE A 569 -5.05 3.91 7.69
N PRO A 570 -4.35 5.05 7.96
CA PRO A 570 -4.68 6.32 7.33
C PRO A 570 -4.68 6.25 5.81
N ALA A 571 -3.70 5.55 5.22
CA ALA A 571 -3.63 5.39 3.77
C ALA A 571 -4.86 4.66 3.20
N TYR A 572 -5.33 3.59 3.86
CA TYR A 572 -6.54 2.87 3.50
C TYR A 572 -7.77 3.79 3.49
N PHE A 573 -8.01 4.52 4.58
CA PHE A 573 -9.15 5.41 4.67
C PHE A 573 -9.04 6.57 3.68
N ALA A 574 -7.85 7.13 3.50
CA ALA A 574 -7.60 8.14 2.47
C ALA A 574 -7.95 7.62 1.08
N ILE A 575 -7.57 6.38 0.74
CA ILE A 575 -7.87 5.73 -0.54
C ILE A 575 -9.36 5.44 -0.69
N GLU A 576 -10.03 4.93 0.36
CA GLU A 576 -11.47 4.67 0.38
C GLU A 576 -12.29 5.96 0.16
N LEU A 577 -11.84 7.11 0.69
CA LEU A 577 -12.43 8.43 0.41
C LEU A 577 -12.43 8.81 -1.08
N PHE A 578 -11.59 8.18 -1.91
CA PHE A 578 -11.57 8.41 -3.36
C PHE A 578 -12.36 7.38 -4.16
N TYR A 579 -12.40 6.12 -3.71
CA TYR A 579 -12.95 5.02 -4.52
C TYR A 579 -14.32 4.53 -4.09
N ASP A 580 -14.65 4.55 -2.80
CA ASP A 580 -15.92 4.02 -2.31
C ASP A 580 -17.00 5.11 -2.26
N LYS A 581 -18.19 4.76 -2.73
CA LYS A 581 -19.29 5.72 -2.89
C LYS A 581 -19.71 6.36 -1.57
N LYS A 582 -19.77 5.58 -0.50
CA LYS A 582 -20.20 6.06 0.82
C LYS A 582 -19.22 7.11 1.33
N TYR A 583 -17.91 6.83 1.20
CA TYR A 583 -16.85 7.74 1.66
C TYR A 583 -16.67 8.95 0.73
N VAL A 584 -16.87 8.80 -0.58
CA VAL A 584 -16.90 9.94 -1.51
C VAL A 584 -18.04 10.89 -1.14
N THR A 585 -19.23 10.37 -0.79
CA THR A 585 -20.35 11.18 -0.30
C THR A 585 -20.02 11.81 1.06
N LEU A 586 -19.41 11.07 2.00
CA LEU A 586 -18.98 11.60 3.29
C LEU A 586 -18.00 12.77 3.13
N ARG A 587 -16.94 12.60 2.32
CA ARG A 587 -15.98 13.66 2.00
C ARG A 587 -16.68 14.85 1.38
N ARG A 588 -17.62 14.63 0.46
CA ARG A 588 -18.36 15.72 -0.18
C ARG A 588 -19.25 16.45 0.82
N ASN A 589 -19.93 15.76 1.73
CA ASN A 589 -20.73 16.39 2.78
C ASN A 589 -19.85 17.18 3.77
N PHE A 590 -18.68 16.65 4.12
CA PHE A 590 -17.69 17.35 4.93
C PHE A 590 -17.17 18.62 4.22
N VAL A 591 -16.72 18.49 2.97
CA VAL A 591 -16.31 19.63 2.13
C VAL A 591 -17.48 20.60 1.91
N ALA A 592 -18.73 20.14 1.81
CA ALA A 592 -19.89 21.00 1.68
C ALA A 592 -20.09 21.85 2.95
N LYS A 593 -20.06 21.23 4.14
CA LYS A 593 -20.10 21.92 5.44
C LYS A 593 -18.96 22.93 5.59
N PHE A 594 -17.74 22.55 5.18
CA PHE A 594 -16.56 23.42 5.26
C PHE A 594 -16.59 24.54 4.20
N SER A 595 -17.05 24.24 2.98
CA SER A 595 -17.21 25.20 1.90
C SER A 595 -18.26 26.27 2.19
N HIS A 596 -19.16 25.99 3.16
CA HIS A 596 -20.12 26.98 3.64
C HIS A 596 -19.44 28.23 4.20
N HIS A 597 -18.33 28.05 4.92
CA HIS A 597 -17.52 29.15 5.45
C HIS A 597 -16.66 29.85 4.37
N PHE A 598 -16.42 29.20 3.22
CA PHE A 598 -15.54 29.67 2.15
C PHE A 598 -16.26 29.93 0.81
N HIS A 599 -17.59 30.15 0.82
CA HIS A 599 -18.43 30.38 -0.38
C HIS A 599 -17.93 31.48 -1.33
N LYS A 600 -16.95 32.29 -0.93
CA LYS A 600 -16.31 33.35 -1.72
C LYS A 600 -15.22 32.87 -2.69
N LEU A 601 -14.82 31.60 -2.72
CA LEU A 601 -13.83 31.12 -3.72
C LEU A 601 -14.52 30.74 -5.04
N PRO A 602 -14.41 31.58 -6.10
CA PRO A 602 -15.11 31.35 -7.35
C PRO A 602 -14.48 30.20 -8.14
N LEU A 603 -15.31 29.45 -8.89
CA LEU A 603 -14.80 28.82 -10.11
C LEU A 603 -14.18 29.93 -10.98
N PRO A 604 -13.01 29.73 -11.60
CA PRO A 604 -12.44 30.78 -12.45
C PRO A 604 -13.48 31.17 -13.49
N LYS A 605 -13.90 32.44 -13.56
CA LYS A 605 -14.93 32.97 -14.51
C LYS A 605 -14.74 32.45 -15.95
N ILE A 606 -13.49 32.22 -16.34
CA ILE A 606 -13.08 31.63 -17.62
C ILE A 606 -13.74 30.25 -17.87
N THR A 607 -13.83 29.41 -16.85
CA THR A 607 -14.43 28.05 -16.94
C THR A 607 -15.95 28.15 -17.04
N PHE A 608 -16.56 29.05 -16.26
CA PHE A 608 -17.99 29.36 -16.31
C PHE A 608 -18.39 29.83 -17.73
N ASN A 609 -17.78 30.92 -18.22
CA ASN A 609 -18.05 31.49 -19.54
C ASN A 609 -17.89 30.45 -20.66
N LYS A 610 -16.89 29.56 -20.51
CA LYS A 610 -16.66 28.49 -21.48
C LYS A 610 -17.73 27.40 -21.44
N ILE A 611 -18.25 27.02 -20.26
CA ILE A 611 -19.35 26.04 -20.21
C ILE A 611 -20.60 26.67 -20.83
N ILE A 612 -20.92 27.91 -20.46
CA ILE A 612 -22.09 28.64 -20.98
C ILE A 612 -22.03 28.80 -22.49
N SER A 613 -20.88 29.15 -23.08
CA SER A 613 -20.75 29.26 -24.54
C SER A 613 -20.96 27.93 -25.29
N LEU A 614 -20.77 26.79 -24.62
CA LEU A 614 -20.95 25.46 -25.21
C LEU A 614 -22.42 24.98 -25.18
N VAL A 615 -23.20 25.36 -24.16
CA VAL A 615 -24.60 24.93 -23.98
C VAL A 615 -25.64 26.02 -24.22
N GLY A 616 -25.25 27.30 -24.26
CA GLY A 616 -26.09 28.44 -24.62
C GLY A 616 -26.14 28.71 -26.13
N PRO A 617 -26.73 29.83 -26.59
CA PRO A 617 -27.46 30.82 -25.79
C PRO A 617 -28.78 30.26 -25.26
N PHE A 618 -29.27 30.82 -24.15
CA PHE A 618 -30.53 30.43 -23.52
C PHE A 618 -31.61 31.48 -23.74
N ASN A 619 -32.88 31.07 -23.72
CA ASN A 619 -34.03 31.95 -23.91
C ASN A 619 -35.17 31.64 -22.92
N LYS A 620 -36.23 32.48 -22.91
CA LYS A 620 -37.43 32.32 -22.05
C LYS A 620 -38.09 30.94 -22.11
N LYS A 621 -37.89 30.19 -23.19
CA LYS A 621 -38.47 28.86 -23.42
C LYS A 621 -37.52 27.72 -23.02
N SER A 622 -36.26 28.01 -22.72
CA SER A 622 -35.21 27.02 -22.46
C SER A 622 -35.39 26.36 -21.10
N SER A 623 -35.24 25.04 -21.08
CA SER A 623 -35.18 24.20 -19.89
C SER A 623 -33.76 23.67 -19.69
N ILE A 624 -33.19 23.88 -18.50
CA ILE A 624 -31.80 23.49 -18.20
C ILE A 624 -31.78 22.51 -17.05
N MET A 625 -30.96 21.46 -17.19
CA MET A 625 -30.64 20.57 -16.09
C MET A 625 -29.17 20.65 -15.72
N ILE A 626 -28.92 20.99 -14.47
CA ILE A 626 -27.60 21.05 -13.86
C ILE A 626 -27.46 19.86 -12.92
N PHE A 627 -26.62 18.91 -13.30
CA PHE A 627 -26.40 17.67 -12.58
C PHE A 627 -25.09 17.74 -11.79
N ASN A 628 -25.21 17.56 -10.48
CA ASN A 628 -24.14 17.44 -9.50
C ASN A 628 -23.14 18.61 -9.43
N SER A 629 -23.51 19.77 -9.99
CA SER A 629 -22.75 21.01 -9.87
C SER A 629 -22.62 21.41 -8.41
N PRO A 630 -21.45 21.90 -7.96
CA PRO A 630 -21.35 22.59 -6.69
C PRO A 630 -22.40 23.71 -6.63
N MET A 631 -23.26 23.70 -5.60
CA MET A 631 -24.35 24.67 -5.42
C MET A 631 -23.88 26.11 -5.09
N GLY A 632 -22.56 26.34 -5.06
CA GLY A 632 -21.94 27.65 -4.87
C GLY A 632 -21.99 28.54 -6.11
N THR A 633 -20.85 29.13 -6.46
CA THR A 633 -20.73 30.23 -7.44
C THR A 633 -21.29 29.94 -8.83
N PHE A 634 -21.05 28.78 -9.44
CA PHE A 634 -21.54 28.48 -10.80
C PHE A 634 -23.07 28.45 -10.87
N THR A 635 -23.69 27.70 -9.96
CA THR A 635 -25.15 27.55 -9.92
C THR A 635 -25.79 28.89 -9.55
N GLN A 636 -25.16 29.67 -8.66
CA GLN A 636 -25.63 31.02 -8.35
C GLN A 636 -25.43 32.02 -9.50
N GLU A 637 -24.33 31.96 -10.26
CA GLU A 637 -24.08 32.82 -11.43
C GLU A 637 -25.13 32.57 -12.53
N ILE A 638 -25.49 31.31 -12.81
CA ILE A 638 -26.56 31.00 -13.78
C ILE A 638 -27.90 31.59 -13.37
N ILE A 639 -28.24 31.55 -12.07
CA ILE A 639 -29.52 32.10 -11.62
C ILE A 639 -29.45 33.63 -11.43
N LYS A 640 -28.25 34.20 -11.25
CA LYS A 640 -28.04 35.65 -11.19
C LYS A 640 -28.05 36.31 -12.57
N GLU A 641 -27.61 35.62 -13.62
CA GLU A 641 -27.88 36.06 -14.99
C GLU A 641 -29.40 36.18 -15.13
N LYS A 642 -29.93 37.41 -15.24
CA LYS A 642 -31.36 37.74 -15.40
C LYS A 642 -31.95 37.24 -16.73
N THR A 643 -31.41 36.16 -17.28
CA THR A 643 -31.95 35.44 -18.42
C THR A 643 -33.20 34.71 -17.97
N PRO A 644 -34.37 34.95 -18.56
CA PRO A 644 -35.57 34.25 -18.17
C PRO A 644 -35.44 32.80 -18.68
N PHE A 645 -35.53 31.81 -17.80
CA PHE A 645 -35.59 30.40 -18.14
C PHE A 645 -37.00 29.89 -17.88
N ARG A 646 -37.48 28.92 -18.68
CA ARG A 646 -38.77 28.27 -18.40
C ARG A 646 -38.68 27.44 -17.12
N LYS A 647 -37.58 26.70 -16.97
CA LYS A 647 -37.34 25.83 -15.80
C LYS A 647 -35.85 25.50 -15.66
N ILE A 648 -35.31 25.64 -14.47
CA ILE A 648 -33.96 25.17 -14.10
C ILE A 648 -34.12 24.00 -13.13
N ILE A 649 -33.58 22.84 -13.48
CA ILE A 649 -33.60 21.64 -12.65
C ILE A 649 -32.19 21.40 -12.12
N ILE A 650 -32.02 21.51 -10.81
CA ILE A 650 -30.72 21.31 -10.18
C ILE A 650 -30.77 20.05 -9.34
N ALA A 651 -30.00 19.04 -9.76
CA ALA A 651 -30.02 17.73 -9.17
C ALA A 651 -28.66 17.43 -8.53
N ASN A 652 -28.59 17.24 -7.22
CA ASN A 652 -27.32 17.06 -6.49
C ASN A 652 -27.44 15.97 -5.41
N GLN A 653 -26.31 15.35 -5.07
CA GLN A 653 -26.25 14.23 -4.12
C GLN A 653 -26.07 14.67 -2.66
N SER A 654 -25.51 15.86 -2.42
CA SER A 654 -25.32 16.36 -1.06
C SER A 654 -26.66 16.88 -0.50
N LYS A 655 -27.09 16.33 0.64
CA LYS A 655 -28.30 16.77 1.33
C LYS A 655 -28.14 18.18 1.88
N GLU A 656 -26.96 18.47 2.38
CA GLU A 656 -26.56 19.72 3.00
C GLU A 656 -26.50 20.85 1.97
N GLU A 657 -25.86 20.63 0.81
CA GLU A 657 -25.87 21.61 -0.29
C GLU A 657 -27.30 21.93 -0.74
N ILE A 658 -28.18 20.93 -0.80
CA ILE A 658 -29.58 21.11 -1.22
C ILE A 658 -30.41 21.84 -0.18
N LYS A 659 -30.20 21.58 1.11
CA LYS A 659 -30.92 22.26 2.20
C LYS A 659 -30.66 23.77 2.13
N VAL A 660 -29.37 24.16 2.15
CA VAL A 660 -28.93 25.56 2.07
C VAL A 660 -29.43 26.23 0.78
N PHE A 661 -29.37 25.51 -0.34
CA PHE A 661 -29.78 26.08 -1.62
C PHE A 661 -31.30 26.24 -1.74
N LYS A 662 -32.09 25.32 -1.19
CA LYS A 662 -33.56 25.44 -1.14
C LYS A 662 -34.01 26.62 -0.28
N GLU A 663 -33.38 26.82 0.88
CA GLU A 663 -33.63 27.97 1.75
C GLU A 663 -33.39 29.28 0.97
N LYS A 664 -32.28 29.37 0.24
CA LYS A 664 -31.94 30.56 -0.56
C LYS A 664 -32.84 30.80 -1.78
N VAL A 665 -33.26 29.74 -2.48
CA VAL A 665 -34.21 29.84 -3.60
C VAL A 665 -35.59 30.28 -3.12
N SER A 666 -36.00 29.82 -1.93
CA SER A 666 -37.25 30.21 -1.29
C SER A 666 -37.23 31.66 -0.81
N SER A 667 -36.12 32.14 -0.24
CA SER A 667 -35.98 33.53 0.21
C SER A 667 -35.96 34.54 -0.94
N GLU A 668 -35.58 34.13 -2.14
CA GLU A 668 -35.47 35.00 -3.33
C GLU A 668 -36.67 34.84 -4.32
N ASP A 669 -37.77 34.17 -3.91
CA ASP A 669 -39.01 33.86 -4.68
C ASP A 669 -38.79 33.33 -6.12
N ARG A 670 -37.82 32.43 -6.31
CA ARG A 670 -37.45 31.91 -7.63
C ARG A 670 -38.24 30.66 -8.02
N LYS A 671 -39.54 30.81 -8.29
CA LYS A 671 -40.47 29.70 -8.66
C LYS A 671 -40.07 28.87 -9.90
N HIS A 672 -39.16 29.35 -10.73
CA HIS A 672 -38.65 28.66 -11.92
C HIS A 672 -37.49 27.69 -11.66
N VAL A 673 -37.02 27.56 -10.41
CA VAL A 673 -35.90 26.70 -10.01
C VAL A 673 -36.39 25.49 -9.21
N ASP A 674 -36.24 24.29 -9.76
CA ASP A 674 -36.59 23.01 -9.14
C ASP A 674 -35.31 22.33 -8.62
N VAL A 675 -35.16 22.22 -7.28
CA VAL A 675 -33.99 21.65 -6.62
C VAL A 675 -34.30 20.23 -6.12
N ARG A 676 -33.59 19.23 -6.64
CA ARG A 676 -33.84 17.80 -6.38
C ARG A 676 -32.65 17.09 -5.73
N LEU A 677 -32.95 16.34 -4.66
CA LEU A 677 -31.99 15.47 -4.00
C LEU A 677 -31.87 14.12 -4.71
N LEU A 678 -30.64 13.77 -5.06
CA LEU A 678 -30.30 12.51 -5.72
C LEU A 678 -29.82 11.48 -4.69
N ARG A 679 -30.64 10.47 -4.44
CA ARG A 679 -30.23 9.30 -3.62
C ARG A 679 -29.22 8.39 -4.34
N THR A 680 -29.13 8.47 -5.68
CA THR A 680 -28.21 7.68 -6.52
C THR A 680 -27.63 8.53 -7.66
N LEU A 681 -26.52 8.11 -8.29
CA LEU A 681 -25.92 8.75 -9.48
C LEU A 681 -26.76 8.57 -10.77
N ASN A 682 -28.07 8.32 -10.63
CA ASN A 682 -28.96 8.16 -11.77
C ASN A 682 -29.56 9.53 -12.13
N VAL A 683 -29.71 9.76 -13.43
CA VAL A 683 -30.40 10.94 -13.95
C VAL A 683 -31.88 10.84 -13.56
N PRO A 684 -32.45 11.82 -12.82
CA PRO A 684 -33.86 11.79 -12.45
C PRO A 684 -34.76 11.89 -13.69
N SER A 685 -35.91 11.23 -13.65
CA SER A 685 -36.99 11.38 -14.63
C SER A 685 -37.61 12.77 -14.48
N ALA A 686 -37.09 13.74 -15.22
CA ALA A 686 -37.39 15.16 -15.01
C ALA A 686 -38.09 15.84 -16.21
N GLY A 687 -38.71 15.06 -17.10
CA GLY A 687 -39.17 15.56 -18.40
C GLY A 687 -38.00 15.79 -19.36
N LYS A 688 -38.28 16.19 -20.61
CA LYS A 688 -37.21 16.50 -21.56
C LYS A 688 -36.65 17.91 -21.35
N VAL A 689 -35.34 18.07 -21.51
CA VAL A 689 -34.60 19.33 -21.33
C VAL A 689 -33.85 19.76 -22.59
N ASP A 690 -33.65 21.06 -22.73
CA ASP A 690 -32.98 21.68 -23.88
C ASP A 690 -31.46 21.76 -23.72
N SER A 691 -31.00 21.90 -22.47
CA SER A 691 -29.57 21.88 -22.13
C SER A 691 -29.27 21.04 -20.90
N PHE A 692 -28.21 20.23 -20.97
CA PHE A 692 -27.74 19.41 -19.84
C PHE A 692 -26.27 19.72 -19.50
N ILE A 693 -26.00 19.97 -18.23
CA ILE A 693 -24.65 20.25 -17.71
C ILE A 693 -24.36 19.27 -16.58
N SER A 694 -23.21 18.58 -16.63
CA SER A 694 -22.78 17.65 -15.58
C SER A 694 -21.36 17.96 -15.11
N PHE A 695 -21.15 17.87 -13.80
CA PHE A 695 -19.88 18.21 -13.13
C PHE A 695 -19.26 16.97 -12.47
N ASN A 696 -18.14 16.54 -13.03
CA ASN A 696 -17.28 15.45 -12.56
C ASN A 696 -17.93 14.06 -12.46
N ASP A 697 -19.17 13.88 -12.91
CA ASP A 697 -19.93 12.64 -12.72
C ASP A 697 -19.40 11.46 -13.52
N LEU A 698 -18.97 11.70 -14.77
CA LEU A 698 -18.41 10.65 -15.61
C LEU A 698 -17.21 9.95 -14.95
N GLY A 699 -16.49 10.65 -14.06
CA GLY A 699 -15.40 10.11 -13.26
C GLY A 699 -15.84 9.13 -12.17
N HIS A 700 -17.08 9.21 -11.68
CA HIS A 700 -17.55 8.50 -10.48
C HIS A 700 -18.73 7.51 -10.73
N VAL A 701 -19.40 7.58 -11.88
CA VAL A 701 -20.50 6.66 -12.23
C VAL A 701 -20.01 5.21 -12.38
N LYS A 702 -20.80 4.23 -11.93
CA LYS A 702 -20.43 2.80 -12.05
C LYS A 702 -20.36 2.33 -13.51
N ASP A 703 -21.29 2.81 -14.32
CA ASP A 703 -21.40 2.47 -15.73
C ASP A 703 -21.62 3.76 -16.52
N VAL A 704 -20.56 4.21 -17.19
CA VAL A 704 -20.57 5.42 -18.01
C VAL A 704 -21.54 5.28 -19.18
N ALA A 705 -21.64 4.09 -19.79
CA ALA A 705 -22.52 3.88 -20.94
C ALA A 705 -24.00 3.99 -20.54
N LYS A 706 -24.38 3.31 -19.45
CA LYS A 706 -25.75 3.40 -18.90
C LYS A 706 -26.10 4.84 -18.48
N PHE A 707 -25.15 5.57 -17.89
CA PHE A 707 -25.35 6.96 -17.51
C PHE A 707 -25.60 7.85 -18.74
N VAL A 708 -24.77 7.76 -19.77
CA VAL A 708 -24.94 8.52 -21.03
C VAL A 708 -26.25 8.17 -21.72
N HIS A 709 -26.64 6.88 -21.72
CA HIS A 709 -27.94 6.44 -22.24
C HIS A 709 -29.12 7.07 -21.50
N ASN A 710 -29.05 7.19 -20.17
CA ASN A 710 -30.07 7.85 -19.38
C ASN A 710 -30.11 9.36 -19.63
N VAL A 711 -28.96 10.02 -19.81
CA VAL A 711 -28.89 11.43 -20.22
C VAL A 711 -29.57 11.62 -21.58
N LYS A 712 -29.32 10.73 -22.56
CA LYS A 712 -29.99 10.79 -23.86
C LYS A 712 -31.52 10.76 -23.75
N LYS A 713 -32.11 10.00 -22.82
CA LYS A 713 -33.57 9.91 -22.66
C LYS A 713 -34.21 11.23 -22.26
N ILE A 714 -33.52 12.03 -21.45
CA ILE A 714 -34.02 13.34 -20.99
C ILE A 714 -33.70 14.48 -21.95
N LEU A 715 -32.93 14.26 -23.02
CA LEU A 715 -32.55 15.31 -23.97
C LEU A 715 -33.60 15.48 -25.09
N ASN A 716 -33.99 16.72 -25.41
CA ASN A 716 -34.81 17.06 -26.59
C ASN A 716 -34.08 16.81 -27.92
N LYS A 717 -34.80 16.79 -29.05
CA LYS A 717 -34.14 16.79 -30.38
C LYS A 717 -33.34 18.10 -30.52
N LYS A 718 -32.08 18.06 -30.97
CA LYS A 718 -31.16 19.22 -31.08
C LYS A 718 -30.70 19.84 -29.75
N SER A 719 -31.03 19.25 -28.60
CA SER A 719 -30.58 19.72 -27.28
C SER A 719 -29.05 19.69 -27.16
N LYS A 720 -28.47 20.67 -26.46
CA LYS A 720 -27.02 20.73 -26.21
C LYS A 720 -26.68 20.06 -24.87
N PHE A 721 -25.48 19.52 -24.76
CA PHE A 721 -24.98 19.03 -23.48
C PHE A 721 -23.50 19.30 -23.28
N CYS A 722 -23.08 19.41 -22.02
CA CYS A 722 -21.68 19.53 -21.63
C CYS A 722 -21.40 18.74 -20.34
N PHE A 723 -20.45 17.82 -20.41
CA PHE A 723 -19.84 17.18 -19.26
C PHE A 723 -18.49 17.83 -19.00
N TYR A 724 -18.34 18.45 -17.83
CA TYR A 724 -17.07 18.98 -17.35
C TYR A 724 -16.50 18.00 -16.32
N VAL A 725 -15.31 17.45 -16.61
CA VAL A 725 -14.62 16.53 -15.70
C VAL A 725 -13.27 17.13 -15.33
N LYS A 726 -13.00 17.13 -14.03
CA LYS A 726 -11.75 17.65 -13.46
C LYS A 726 -11.04 16.52 -12.75
N ASN A 727 -9.97 16.04 -13.37
CA ASN A 727 -9.05 15.10 -12.75
C ASN A 727 -7.89 15.87 -12.12
N ASN A 728 -7.50 15.51 -10.91
CA ASN A 728 -6.21 15.94 -10.35
C ASN A 728 -5.08 15.10 -10.97
N PHE A 729 -3.82 15.53 -10.84
CA PHE A 729 -2.61 14.83 -11.35
C PHE A 729 -2.57 13.34 -11.01
N MET A 730 -3.13 12.97 -9.86
CA MET A 730 -3.22 11.61 -9.35
C MET A 730 -4.41 10.80 -9.91
N ASN A 731 -5.22 11.34 -10.84
CA ASN A 731 -6.34 10.65 -11.49
C ASN A 731 -7.27 9.88 -10.53
N MET A 732 -7.62 10.53 -9.42
CA MET A 732 -8.26 9.90 -8.24
C MET A 732 -9.76 9.56 -8.43
N THR A 733 -10.29 9.60 -9.66
CA THR A 733 -11.68 9.25 -9.93
C THR A 733 -11.75 7.83 -10.52
N PRO A 734 -12.72 6.98 -10.12
CA PRO A 734 -12.81 5.58 -10.55
C PRO A 734 -12.73 5.35 -12.07
N ASN A 735 -13.22 6.29 -12.87
CA ASN A 735 -13.21 6.23 -14.34
C ASN A 735 -12.21 7.20 -14.98
N ALA A 736 -11.27 7.79 -14.23
CA ALA A 736 -10.34 8.78 -14.74
C ALA A 736 -9.65 8.33 -16.04
N LEU A 737 -9.24 7.06 -16.09
CA LEU A 737 -8.60 6.44 -17.26
C LEU A 737 -9.54 6.30 -18.46
N LEU A 738 -10.82 5.99 -18.22
CA LEU A 738 -11.83 5.87 -19.28
C LEU A 738 -12.17 7.26 -19.84
N VAL A 739 -12.40 8.24 -18.97
CA VAL A 739 -12.79 9.60 -19.36
C VAL A 739 -11.65 10.33 -20.08
N GLU A 740 -10.39 10.06 -19.70
CA GLU A 740 -9.24 10.65 -20.39
C GLU A 740 -8.96 10.09 -21.78
N ASP A 741 -9.47 8.90 -22.08
CA ASP A 741 -9.30 8.25 -23.38
C ASP A 741 -10.32 8.83 -24.38
N LYS A 742 -9.87 9.86 -25.11
CA LYS A 742 -10.66 10.54 -26.15
C LYS A 742 -11.35 9.55 -27.10
N LYS A 743 -10.67 8.48 -27.53
CA LYS A 743 -11.23 7.54 -28.51
C LYS A 743 -12.36 6.74 -27.90
N LYS A 744 -12.20 6.23 -26.68
CA LYS A 744 -13.25 5.48 -25.98
C LYS A 744 -14.47 6.34 -25.70
N MET A 745 -14.26 7.56 -25.24
CA MET A 745 -15.36 8.48 -24.97
C MET A 745 -16.14 8.82 -26.24
N LEU A 746 -15.45 9.20 -27.33
CA LEU A 746 -16.12 9.46 -28.62
C LEU A 746 -16.89 8.23 -29.13
N ALA A 747 -16.32 7.02 -29.02
CA ALA A 747 -17.00 5.79 -29.41
C ALA A 747 -18.26 5.51 -28.59
N LEU A 748 -18.20 5.73 -27.27
CA LEU A 748 -19.32 5.53 -26.36
C LEU A 748 -20.48 6.48 -26.67
N PHE A 749 -20.20 7.76 -26.90
CA PHE A 749 -21.22 8.74 -27.28
C PHE A 749 -21.77 8.50 -28.70
N LYS A 750 -20.92 8.09 -29.66
CA LYS A 750 -21.35 7.74 -31.02
C LYS A 750 -22.30 6.54 -31.02
N LYS A 751 -22.06 5.53 -30.18
CA LYS A 751 -22.95 4.38 -30.01
C LYS A 751 -24.36 4.79 -29.57
N GLU A 752 -24.46 5.84 -28.77
CA GLU A 752 -25.74 6.41 -28.34
C GLU A 752 -26.37 7.39 -29.36
N LYS A 753 -25.80 7.54 -30.56
CA LYS A 753 -26.22 8.51 -31.59
C LYS A 753 -26.15 9.98 -31.10
N LEU A 754 -25.15 10.32 -30.28
CA LEU A 754 -24.90 11.70 -29.86
C LEU A 754 -23.69 12.26 -30.61
N SER A 755 -23.82 13.46 -31.18
CA SER A 755 -22.70 14.18 -31.80
C SER A 755 -21.86 14.85 -30.71
N VAL A 756 -20.56 14.52 -30.63
CA VAL A 756 -19.69 14.94 -29.52
C VAL A 756 -18.34 15.45 -29.96
N THR A 757 -17.92 16.55 -29.34
CA THR A 757 -16.58 17.09 -29.36
C THR A 757 -15.92 16.88 -28.01
N TYR A 758 -14.64 16.50 -28.03
CA TYR A 758 -13.83 16.24 -26.84
C TYR A 758 -12.64 17.18 -26.79
N ASN A 759 -12.52 17.95 -25.72
CA ASN A 759 -11.44 18.90 -25.49
C ASN A 759 -10.77 18.64 -24.12
N LYS A 760 -9.47 18.31 -24.14
CA LYS A 760 -8.65 18.03 -22.95
C LYS A 760 -7.58 19.11 -22.81
N LYS A 761 -7.54 19.79 -21.67
CA LYS A 761 -6.46 20.70 -21.28
C LYS A 761 -5.70 20.10 -20.10
N ARG A 762 -4.39 19.92 -20.25
CA ARG A 762 -3.50 19.43 -19.20
C ARG A 762 -2.74 20.61 -18.59
N ARG A 763 -2.79 20.75 -17.27
CA ARG A 763 -2.00 21.68 -16.46
C ARG A 763 -1.17 20.88 -15.45
N PHE A 764 -0.13 21.48 -14.89
CA PHE A 764 0.90 20.81 -14.07
C PHE A 764 0.34 19.85 -13.00
N PHE A 765 -0.75 20.22 -12.31
CA PHE A 765 -1.40 19.38 -11.29
C PHE A 765 -2.83 18.94 -11.60
N LYS A 766 -3.40 19.29 -12.76
CA LYS A 766 -4.83 19.11 -13.06
C LYS A 766 -5.08 18.87 -14.55
N THR A 767 -6.00 17.96 -14.86
CA THR A 767 -6.50 17.71 -16.20
C THR A 767 -7.97 18.10 -16.26
N GLU A 768 -8.29 19.06 -17.13
CA GLU A 768 -9.67 19.49 -17.37
C GLU A 768 -10.16 18.92 -18.70
N ILE A 769 -11.32 18.29 -18.67
CA ILE A 769 -11.92 17.61 -19.81
C ILE A 769 -13.31 18.18 -20.02
N PHE A 770 -13.57 18.66 -21.23
CA PHE A 770 -14.86 19.11 -21.68
C PHE A 770 -15.36 18.16 -22.77
N ILE A 771 -16.49 17.52 -22.52
CA ILE A 771 -17.16 16.63 -23.47
C ILE A 771 -18.52 17.25 -23.75
N TYR A 772 -18.70 17.81 -24.94
CA TYR A 772 -19.90 18.58 -25.27
C TYR A 772 -20.41 18.25 -26.65
N GLY A 773 -21.69 18.49 -26.90
CA GLY A 773 -22.33 17.96 -28.08
C GLY A 773 -23.80 18.30 -28.24
N LYS A 774 -24.43 17.65 -29.21
CA LYS A 774 -25.86 17.74 -29.50
C LYS A 774 -26.46 16.34 -29.67
N LYS A 775 -27.73 16.20 -29.30
CA LYS A 775 -28.52 14.99 -29.56
C LYS A 775 -29.11 14.98 -30.96
#